data_AF-A0A9E3FC53-F1
#
_entry.id   AF-A0A9E3FC53-F1
#
_cell.length_a   1.000
_cell.length_b   1.000
_cell.length_c   1.000
_cell.angle_alpha   90.00
_cell.angle_beta   90.00
_cell.angle_gamma   90.00
#
_symmetry.space_group_name_H-M   'P 1'
#
loop_
_entity.id
_entity.type
_entity.pdbx_description
1 polymer ?
#
loop_
_entity_poly.entity_id
_entity_poly.type
_entity_poly.pdbx_seq_one_letter_code
_entity_poly.pdbx_strand_id
1 'polypeptide(L)'
;MKTVPRSGSAKKHLTFALALLIIAGHLPPALAQVQIVPALKGEDALPKKNQTGASPFRIETLPVGRDAQLLTVFGRLDGLGDVAPAQPGEVPLVSILRDTLGDADPENDRLRYVWMLTYTRPGALQRVASAVPFLYGRIGDKKAAGKGVPPPVIDLADPKRDLWHRFMWLALQNVVFNPYGVAAKASTSALRRNSERYRQAHILRALAILSLYEAETGAESAFTPAESAEIQARLMLTSKTFGGLIDDAYLDEVMRRQNSSTQDTRGHNWELLRQRAETEGLFFEPLALPDGSATHAILYVSREDLQKNKGRKFGSRFLNIKSPWDDSRLARWDGHVETRYVDAEGKTTAAGAEGARKRELIPLALYGLDFPKIPALLVDFRDHLNPKKREMSHRVIEDVARNVLSLSRYGDVHYFLGRTVFDFVTSRRGIDVNQPTRLRAYSQLKLLLALDQTLDRGLRDEIESRVESVSLNPLENDLEAEGRLARQQYAALVASAKKPDGLAARLDRDRREEMVPLEHGTTERVLLRFANVLSLGLYKHREPARPEDVRQTLDAERRLAFHKRFLQQVAKSTPVVEVVWNIEDVRRSLRYVAESDTRGDAGLARAAAKIFAQTGDTEARRLSLECLYRINNEAAKAALLRIYQSPGVEADLRLLTAEYLRNALREEQRIAPEDARAIIAVVGK
;
A
#
# COMPACT_ATOMS: atom_id res chain seq x y z
N MET A 1 -34.37 40.08 47.04
CA MET A 1 -34.42 39.16 45.88
C MET A 1 -33.02 39.10 45.27
N LYS A 2 -32.37 37.92 45.29
CA LYS A 2 -30.98 37.72 44.83
C LYS A 2 -30.99 37.10 43.43
N THR A 3 -30.25 37.70 42.50
CA THR A 3 -29.97 37.21 41.15
C THR A 3 -28.64 36.44 41.14
N VAL A 4 -28.63 35.31 40.44
CA VAL A 4 -27.44 34.47 40.14
C VAL A 4 -27.24 34.45 38.63
N PRO A 5 -26.02 34.67 38.08
CA PRO A 5 -25.78 34.53 36.66
C PRO A 5 -25.23 33.13 36.29
N ARG A 6 -25.78 32.56 35.21
CA ARG A 6 -25.26 31.36 34.54
C ARG A 6 -24.15 31.75 33.56
N SER A 7 -22.94 31.20 33.74
CA SER A 7 -21.84 31.28 32.78
C SER A 7 -21.09 29.94 32.79
N GLY A 8 -21.09 29.21 31.66
CA GLY A 8 -20.43 27.91 31.58
C GLY A 8 -20.37 27.20 30.22
N SER A 9 -20.87 27.79 29.12
CA SER A 9 -20.91 27.11 27.82
C SER A 9 -19.90 27.68 26.79
N ALA A 10 -19.58 28.98 26.83
CA ALA A 10 -18.77 29.63 25.80
C ALA A 10 -17.29 29.17 25.76
N LYS A 11 -16.70 28.75 26.89
CA LYS A 11 -15.26 28.37 26.95
C LYS A 11 -14.92 27.04 26.27
N LYS A 12 -15.90 26.13 26.10
CA LYS A 12 -15.66 24.80 25.48
C LYS A 12 -15.63 24.87 23.94
N HIS A 13 -16.38 25.79 23.34
CA HIS A 13 -16.38 25.98 21.89
C HIS A 13 -15.11 26.71 21.40
N LEU A 14 -14.57 27.61 22.22
CA LEU A 14 -13.34 28.34 21.90
C LEU A 14 -12.09 27.43 21.89
N THR A 15 -12.00 26.48 22.82
CA THR A 15 -10.89 25.50 22.87
C THR A 15 -10.94 24.51 21.71
N PHE A 16 -12.14 24.15 21.25
CA PHE A 16 -12.32 23.26 20.10
C PHE A 16 -11.98 23.95 18.77
N ALA A 17 -12.34 25.23 18.61
CA ALA A 17 -11.97 26.03 17.44
C ALA A 17 -10.45 26.30 17.35
N LEU A 18 -9.78 26.50 18.50
CA LEU A 18 -8.33 26.72 18.55
C LEU A 18 -7.53 25.47 18.15
N ALA A 19 -7.99 24.27 18.52
CA ALA A 19 -7.37 23.02 18.11
C ALA A 19 -7.50 22.78 16.58
N LEU A 20 -8.58 23.28 15.96
CA LEU A 20 -8.82 23.20 14.52
C LEU A 20 -7.90 24.14 13.72
N LEU A 21 -7.57 25.31 14.26
CA LEU A 21 -6.63 26.27 13.65
C LEU A 21 -5.17 25.80 13.72
N ILE A 22 -4.77 25.08 14.78
CA ILE A 22 -3.42 24.53 14.91
C ILE A 22 -3.18 23.38 13.91
N ILE A 23 -4.22 22.61 13.57
CA ILE A 23 -4.13 21.52 12.57
C ILE A 23 -4.03 22.07 11.14
N ALA A 24 -4.60 23.26 10.87
CA ALA A 24 -4.53 23.91 9.56
C ALA A 24 -3.21 24.69 9.32
N GLY A 25 -2.47 25.03 10.38
CA GLY A 25 -1.28 25.91 10.30
C GLY A 25 0.06 25.23 10.00
N HIS A 26 0.13 23.89 9.94
CA HIS A 26 1.37 23.17 9.68
C HIS A 26 1.53 22.81 8.20
N LEU A 27 1.81 23.82 7.36
CA LEU A 27 2.52 23.59 6.11
C LEU A 27 3.95 23.10 6.42
N PRO A 28 4.49 22.09 5.73
CA PRO A 28 5.87 21.70 5.91
C PRO A 28 6.82 22.80 5.40
N PRO A 29 7.99 23.01 6.04
CA PRO A 29 9.03 23.83 5.45
C PRO A 29 9.58 23.20 4.17
N ALA A 30 10.11 24.06 3.31
CA ALA A 30 10.68 23.75 2.01
C ALA A 30 11.64 22.55 2.02
N LEU A 31 11.56 21.80 0.92
CA LEU A 31 12.39 20.67 0.54
C LEU A 31 13.89 20.93 0.82
N ALA A 32 14.45 20.19 1.77
CA ALA A 32 15.90 20.06 1.89
C ALA A 32 16.40 19.14 0.76
N GLN A 33 17.27 19.67 -0.10
CA GLN A 33 18.01 18.90 -1.10
C GLN A 33 18.93 17.92 -0.37
N VAL A 34 18.71 16.62 -0.58
CA VAL A 34 19.64 15.57 -0.15
C VAL A 34 20.58 15.27 -1.31
N GLN A 35 21.88 15.39 -1.06
CA GLN A 35 22.96 15.05 -1.98
C GLN A 35 22.84 13.59 -2.43
N ILE A 36 22.84 13.41 -3.74
CA ILE A 36 22.89 12.12 -4.44
C ILE A 36 24.31 11.58 -4.28
N VAL A 37 24.46 10.47 -3.56
CA VAL A 37 25.66 9.62 -3.63
C VAL A 37 25.46 8.66 -4.80
N PRO A 38 26.41 8.51 -5.74
CA PRO A 38 26.23 7.65 -6.89
C PRO A 38 26.11 6.18 -6.45
N ALA A 39 25.00 5.56 -6.84
CA ALA A 39 24.77 4.14 -6.67
C ALA A 39 25.74 3.35 -7.57
N LEU A 40 26.45 2.40 -6.96
CA LEU A 40 27.26 1.41 -7.68
C LEU A 40 26.32 0.51 -8.50
N LYS A 41 26.43 0.62 -9.83
CA LYS A 41 25.86 -0.35 -10.76
C LYS A 41 26.58 -1.68 -10.57
N GLY A 42 25.91 -2.64 -9.94
CA GLY A 42 26.21 -4.05 -10.03
C GLY A 42 25.10 -4.74 -10.81
N GLU A 43 25.20 -4.72 -12.14
CA GLU A 43 24.53 -5.70 -12.99
C GLU A 43 25.28 -7.03 -12.84
N ASP A 44 24.96 -7.80 -11.82
CA ASP A 44 25.28 -9.23 -11.80
C ASP A 44 24.03 -10.03 -11.48
N ALA A 45 23.78 -10.98 -12.38
CA ALA A 45 22.52 -11.63 -12.64
C ALA A 45 22.06 -12.53 -11.48
N LEU A 46 20.88 -12.21 -10.93
CA LEU A 46 20.09 -13.22 -10.22
C LEU A 46 19.62 -14.26 -11.25
N PRO A 47 19.85 -15.57 -11.03
CA PRO A 47 19.44 -16.60 -11.98
C PRO A 47 17.92 -16.68 -12.05
N LYS A 48 17.34 -16.25 -13.19
CA LYS A 48 15.93 -16.48 -13.50
C LYS A 48 15.74 -17.97 -13.78
N LYS A 49 15.02 -18.66 -12.88
CA LYS A 49 14.62 -20.05 -13.08
C LYS A 49 13.51 -20.08 -14.15
N ASN A 50 13.79 -20.62 -15.33
CA ASN A 50 12.79 -20.85 -16.38
C ASN A 50 11.73 -21.83 -15.85
N GLN A 51 10.49 -21.38 -15.65
CA GLN A 51 9.38 -22.26 -15.27
C GLN A 51 8.39 -22.37 -16.43
N THR A 52 8.44 -23.51 -17.09
CA THR A 52 7.48 -23.99 -18.11
C THR A 52 6.33 -24.72 -17.40
N GLY A 53 5.54 -24.01 -16.59
CA GLY A 53 4.40 -24.55 -15.84
C GLY A 53 3.15 -23.69 -16.01
N ALA A 54 1.96 -24.30 -15.93
CA ALA A 54 0.69 -23.57 -15.93
C ALA A 54 0.65 -22.57 -14.75
N SER A 55 0.18 -21.33 -14.98
CA SER A 55 0.16 -20.31 -13.94
C SER A 55 -0.60 -20.79 -12.70
N PRO A 56 -0.06 -20.64 -11.48
CA PRO A 56 -0.74 -20.95 -10.24
C PRO A 56 -1.97 -20.07 -9.96
N PHE A 57 -2.20 -19.01 -10.76
CA PHE A 57 -3.35 -18.13 -10.62
C PHE A 57 -4.38 -18.29 -11.74
N ARG A 58 -5.65 -18.16 -11.34
CA ARG A 58 -6.80 -18.04 -12.26
C ARG A 58 -7.59 -16.79 -11.91
N ILE A 59 -8.06 -16.06 -12.91
CA ILE A 59 -8.96 -14.93 -12.70
C ILE A 59 -10.39 -15.30 -13.11
N GLU A 60 -11.37 -14.88 -12.31
CA GLU A 60 -12.78 -14.97 -12.63
C GLU A 60 -13.38 -13.56 -12.67
N THR A 61 -14.07 -13.23 -13.76
CA THR A 61 -14.80 -11.97 -13.90
C THR A 61 -16.29 -12.25 -13.82
N LEU A 62 -16.94 -11.75 -12.77
CA LEU A 62 -18.38 -11.88 -12.56
C LEU A 62 -19.07 -10.52 -12.77
N PRO A 63 -20.10 -10.43 -13.61
CA PRO A 63 -20.88 -9.20 -13.74
C PRO A 63 -21.66 -8.90 -12.45
N VAL A 64 -21.66 -7.63 -12.04
CA VAL A 64 -22.43 -7.11 -10.90
C VAL A 64 -23.51 -6.19 -11.45
N GLY A 65 -24.69 -6.75 -11.71
CA GLY A 65 -25.72 -6.04 -12.46
C GLY A 65 -25.29 -5.79 -13.90
N ARG A 66 -25.61 -4.62 -14.45
CA ARG A 66 -25.19 -4.20 -15.80
C ARG A 66 -23.94 -3.32 -15.81
N ASP A 67 -23.57 -2.75 -14.67
CA ASP A 67 -22.70 -1.57 -14.66
C ASP A 67 -21.35 -1.77 -13.94
N ALA A 68 -21.02 -2.99 -13.57
CA ALA A 68 -19.82 -3.29 -12.81
C ALA A 68 -19.37 -4.73 -12.99
N GLN A 69 -18.10 -4.96 -12.72
CA GLN A 69 -17.45 -6.25 -12.81
C GLN A 69 -16.74 -6.55 -11.50
N LEU A 70 -16.88 -7.77 -11.02
CA LEU A 70 -16.16 -8.31 -9.88
C LEU A 70 -15.08 -9.25 -10.39
N LEU A 71 -13.83 -8.81 -10.30
CA LEU A 71 -12.66 -9.59 -10.67
C LEU A 71 -12.14 -10.32 -9.43
N THR A 72 -11.99 -11.64 -9.49
CA THR A 72 -11.47 -12.44 -8.37
C THR A 72 -10.27 -13.26 -8.81
N VAL A 73 -9.16 -13.09 -8.10
CA VAL A 73 -7.94 -13.88 -8.27
C VAL A 73 -8.02 -15.11 -7.37
N PHE A 74 -7.99 -16.28 -7.98
CA PHE A 74 -7.87 -17.59 -7.35
C PHE A 74 -6.41 -18.03 -7.42
N GLY A 75 -5.93 -18.65 -6.34
CA GLY A 75 -4.65 -19.35 -6.33
C GLY A 75 -4.84 -20.83 -6.08
N ARG A 76 -4.04 -21.66 -6.73
CA ARG A 76 -3.89 -23.08 -6.38
C ARG A 76 -2.98 -23.17 -5.15
N LEU A 77 -3.55 -23.56 -4.01
CA LEU A 77 -2.81 -23.69 -2.76
C LEU A 77 -2.71 -25.17 -2.41
N ASP A 78 -1.75 -25.87 -3.00
CA ASP A 78 -1.61 -27.33 -2.81
C ASP A 78 -1.14 -27.70 -1.39
N GLY A 79 -0.73 -26.72 -0.57
CA GLY A 79 -0.49 -26.89 0.88
C GLY A 79 -1.76 -26.82 1.75
N LEU A 80 -2.89 -26.35 1.21
CA LEU A 80 -4.16 -26.24 1.92
C LEU A 80 -5.07 -27.40 1.50
N GLY A 81 -4.95 -28.51 2.24
CA GLY A 81 -5.41 -29.85 1.89
C GLY A 81 -6.73 -30.03 1.13
N ASP A 82 -6.80 -31.15 0.41
CA ASP A 82 -7.93 -31.60 -0.40
C ASP A 82 -9.22 -31.72 0.39
N VAL A 83 -10.12 -30.75 0.22
CA VAL A 83 -11.52 -30.86 0.61
C VAL A 83 -12.39 -30.43 -0.57
N ALA A 84 -13.06 -31.41 -1.20
CA ALA A 84 -13.93 -31.24 -2.38
C ALA A 84 -15.41 -30.96 -2.01
N PRO A 85 -16.30 -30.57 -2.98
CA PRO A 85 -16.07 -30.06 -4.34
C PRO A 85 -16.59 -28.60 -4.54
N ALA A 86 -15.97 -27.77 -5.39
CA ALA A 86 -16.29 -27.74 -6.82
C ALA A 86 -15.07 -27.75 -7.78
N GLN A 87 -13.85 -27.47 -7.31
CA GLN A 87 -12.57 -27.79 -7.96
C GLN A 87 -11.52 -27.96 -6.84
N PRO A 88 -10.84 -29.11 -6.72
CA PRO A 88 -9.90 -29.36 -5.62
C PRO A 88 -8.65 -28.47 -5.78
N GLY A 89 -8.28 -27.75 -4.71
CA GLY A 89 -7.03 -26.97 -4.62
C GLY A 89 -7.14 -25.45 -4.82
N GLU A 90 -8.23 -24.91 -5.40
CA GLU A 90 -8.36 -23.46 -5.60
C GLU A 90 -8.93 -22.74 -4.36
N VAL A 91 -8.29 -21.63 -3.99
CA VAL A 91 -8.73 -20.72 -2.94
C VAL A 91 -8.87 -19.32 -3.53
N PRO A 92 -10.02 -18.65 -3.37
CA PRO A 92 -10.18 -17.28 -3.83
C PRO A 92 -9.41 -16.37 -2.86
N LEU A 93 -8.50 -15.55 -3.39
CA LEU A 93 -7.54 -14.79 -2.60
C LEU A 93 -7.98 -13.33 -2.46
N VAL A 94 -8.13 -12.66 -3.60
CA VAL A 94 -8.41 -11.22 -3.70
C VAL A 94 -9.57 -11.01 -4.67
N SER A 95 -10.55 -10.19 -4.28
CA SER A 95 -11.59 -9.72 -5.19
C SER A 95 -11.54 -8.20 -5.32
N ILE A 96 -11.75 -7.68 -6.52
CA ILE A 96 -11.73 -6.26 -6.84
C ILE A 96 -13.02 -5.90 -7.58
N LEU A 97 -13.69 -4.83 -7.15
CA LEU A 97 -14.87 -4.29 -7.85
C LEU A 97 -14.44 -3.15 -8.78
N ARG A 98 -14.66 -3.35 -10.08
CA ARG A 98 -14.54 -2.34 -11.13
C ARG A 98 -15.93 -1.82 -11.48
N ASP A 99 -16.13 -0.52 -11.37
CA ASP A 99 -17.37 0.19 -11.72
C ASP A 99 -17.22 0.76 -13.13
N THR A 100 -17.91 0.16 -14.10
CA THR A 100 -17.78 0.46 -15.54
C THR A 100 -18.90 1.35 -16.09
N LEU A 101 -19.78 1.82 -15.21
CA LEU A 101 -21.01 2.57 -15.57
C LEU A 101 -21.96 1.88 -16.57
N GLY A 102 -21.64 0.67 -17.02
CA GLY A 102 -22.43 -0.11 -17.98
C GLY A 102 -21.99 0.03 -19.43
N ASP A 103 -20.87 0.67 -19.70
CA ASP A 103 -20.28 0.74 -21.03
C ASP A 103 -18.97 -0.07 -21.13
N ALA A 104 -18.33 0.02 -22.29
CA ALA A 104 -17.08 -0.66 -22.62
C ALA A 104 -15.88 0.31 -22.65
N ASP A 105 -16.05 1.54 -22.16
CA ASP A 105 -15.04 2.58 -22.25
C ASP A 105 -14.15 2.58 -20.99
N PRO A 106 -12.88 2.16 -21.10
CA PRO A 106 -12.01 2.08 -19.93
C PRO A 106 -11.65 3.46 -19.34
N GLU A 107 -11.96 4.57 -20.01
CA GLU A 107 -11.62 5.92 -19.54
C GLU A 107 -12.50 6.40 -18.38
N ASN A 108 -13.68 5.80 -18.19
CA ASN A 108 -14.59 6.09 -17.08
C ASN A 108 -14.62 4.98 -16.00
N ASP A 109 -13.88 3.89 -16.24
CA ASP A 109 -13.78 2.78 -15.32
C ASP A 109 -13.15 3.23 -14.01
N ARG A 110 -13.77 2.83 -12.90
CA ARG A 110 -13.26 3.15 -11.57
C ARG A 110 -13.13 1.93 -10.69
N LEU A 111 -11.93 1.72 -10.18
CA LEU A 111 -11.69 0.71 -9.16
C LEU A 111 -12.22 1.21 -7.81
N ARG A 112 -13.03 0.37 -7.14
CA ARG A 112 -13.63 0.72 -5.85
C ARG A 112 -13.09 -0.13 -4.73
N TYR A 113 -13.60 -1.33 -4.58
CA TYR A 113 -13.34 -2.13 -3.38
C TYR A 113 -12.33 -3.22 -3.66
N VAL A 114 -11.36 -3.36 -2.78
CA VAL A 114 -10.49 -4.54 -2.72
C VAL A 114 -10.85 -5.34 -1.48
N TRP A 115 -11.24 -6.59 -1.68
CA TRP A 115 -11.45 -7.56 -0.62
C TRP A 115 -10.30 -8.55 -0.58
N MET A 116 -9.71 -8.70 0.60
CA MET A 116 -8.98 -9.91 0.93
C MET A 116 -9.95 -10.91 1.51
N LEU A 117 -10.13 -12.04 0.84
CA LEU A 117 -11.14 -13.00 1.24
C LEU A 117 -10.74 -13.75 2.52
N THR A 118 -9.46 -13.70 2.89
CA THR A 118 -8.96 -14.13 4.21
C THR A 118 -9.23 -13.11 5.33
N TYR A 119 -9.55 -11.85 5.01
CA TYR A 119 -9.85 -10.81 6.00
C TYR A 119 -11.31 -10.86 6.45
N THR A 120 -11.57 -11.26 7.69
CA THR A 120 -12.95 -11.31 8.22
C THR A 120 -13.15 -10.32 9.37
N ARG A 121 -14.41 -9.97 9.66
CA ARG A 121 -14.74 -9.32 10.94
C ARG A 121 -14.39 -10.27 12.10
N PRO A 122 -13.62 -9.86 13.12
CA PRO A 122 -13.24 -10.76 14.19
C PRO A 122 -14.43 -11.27 15.02
N GLY A 123 -14.29 -12.49 15.56
CA GLY A 123 -15.25 -13.08 16.50
C GLY A 123 -15.38 -12.29 17.81
N ALA A 124 -16.40 -12.59 18.62
CA ALA A 124 -16.61 -11.90 19.90
C ALA A 124 -15.41 -12.09 20.85
N LEU A 125 -14.91 -13.34 20.96
CA LEU A 125 -13.75 -13.65 21.79
C LEU A 125 -12.47 -12.94 21.29
N GLN A 126 -12.22 -12.97 19.98
CA GLN A 126 -11.09 -12.26 19.35
C GLN A 126 -11.19 -10.73 19.57
N ARG A 127 -12.40 -10.15 19.56
CA ARG A 127 -12.61 -8.73 19.86
C ARG A 127 -12.29 -8.38 21.31
N VAL A 128 -12.71 -9.22 22.26
CA VAL A 128 -12.38 -9.02 23.68
C VAL A 128 -10.87 -9.18 23.89
N ALA A 129 -10.29 -10.23 23.34
CA ALA A 129 -8.86 -10.52 23.39
C ALA A 129 -8.02 -9.35 22.84
N SER A 130 -8.41 -8.80 21.70
CA SER A 130 -7.65 -7.69 21.10
C SER A 130 -7.68 -6.40 21.91
N ALA A 131 -8.65 -6.25 22.83
CA ALA A 131 -8.70 -5.15 23.79
C ALA A 131 -7.84 -5.39 25.04
N VAL A 132 -7.33 -6.60 25.29
CA VAL A 132 -6.47 -6.89 26.44
C VAL A 132 -5.04 -6.40 26.15
N PRO A 133 -4.53 -5.41 26.90
CA PRO A 133 -3.14 -4.98 26.77
C PRO A 133 -2.20 -6.14 27.10
N PHE A 134 -1.04 -6.19 26.45
CA PHE A 134 -0.01 -7.23 26.66
C PHE A 134 -0.39 -8.66 26.27
N LEU A 135 -1.57 -8.88 25.68
CA LEU A 135 -1.91 -10.17 25.10
C LEU A 135 -1.21 -10.34 23.74
N TYR A 136 -0.18 -11.18 23.70
CA TYR A 136 0.68 -11.39 22.53
C TYR A 136 0.59 -12.82 21.98
N GLY A 137 -0.62 -13.24 21.63
CA GLY A 137 -0.85 -14.53 20.99
C GLY A 137 -2.21 -14.61 20.31
N ARG A 138 -2.31 -15.51 19.32
CA ARG A 138 -3.56 -15.90 18.66
C ARG A 138 -4.56 -16.43 19.68
N ILE A 139 -5.84 -16.05 19.57
CA ILE A 139 -6.92 -16.62 20.38
C ILE A 139 -7.95 -17.27 19.47
N GLY A 140 -7.72 -18.56 19.22
CA GLY A 140 -8.61 -19.46 18.48
C GLY A 140 -8.91 -19.01 17.04
N ASP A 141 -9.49 -19.93 16.29
CA ASP A 141 -9.82 -19.70 14.89
C ASP A 141 -11.31 -19.44 14.70
N LYS A 142 -11.61 -18.56 13.76
CA LYS A 142 -12.99 -18.27 13.41
C LYS A 142 -13.59 -19.41 12.61
N LYS A 143 -14.70 -19.97 13.11
CA LYS A 143 -15.35 -21.14 12.53
C LYS A 143 -16.16 -20.86 11.25
N ALA A 144 -16.72 -19.65 11.11
CA ALA A 144 -17.57 -19.31 9.97
C ALA A 144 -17.50 -17.82 9.60
N ALA A 145 -17.62 -17.50 8.32
CA ALA A 145 -17.80 -16.16 7.81
C ALA A 145 -19.18 -15.60 8.21
N GLY A 146 -19.31 -14.28 8.27
CA GLY A 146 -20.60 -13.64 8.51
C GLY A 146 -21.54 -13.83 7.32
N LYS A 147 -22.86 -13.79 7.55
CA LYS A 147 -23.89 -13.92 6.49
C LYS A 147 -24.03 -12.70 5.57
N GLY A 148 -23.32 -11.61 5.83
CA GLY A 148 -23.38 -10.35 5.07
C GLY A 148 -22.18 -10.15 4.15
N VAL A 149 -22.23 -9.08 3.35
CA VAL A 149 -21.12 -8.69 2.46
C VAL A 149 -19.82 -8.57 3.27
N PRO A 150 -18.72 -9.19 2.80
CA PRO A 150 -17.46 -9.09 3.49
C PRO A 150 -16.96 -7.64 3.60
N PRO A 151 -16.25 -7.28 4.68
CA PRO A 151 -15.68 -5.95 4.80
C PRO A 151 -14.57 -5.78 3.75
N PRO A 152 -14.61 -4.72 2.90
CA PRO A 152 -13.49 -4.44 2.02
C PRO A 152 -12.28 -4.06 2.86
N VAL A 153 -11.10 -4.46 2.39
CA VAL A 153 -9.85 -4.07 3.01
C VAL A 153 -9.57 -2.61 2.69
N ILE A 154 -9.79 -2.16 1.46
CA ILE A 154 -9.61 -0.76 1.04
C ILE A 154 -10.70 -0.35 0.07
N ASP A 155 -11.02 0.95 0.09
CA ASP A 155 -11.79 1.64 -0.93
C ASP A 155 -10.83 2.52 -1.73
N LEU A 156 -10.51 2.11 -2.95
CA LEU A 156 -9.63 2.78 -3.90
C LEU A 156 -10.23 4.08 -4.42
N ALA A 157 -11.57 4.20 -4.44
CA ALA A 157 -12.25 5.40 -4.90
C ALA A 157 -12.18 6.55 -3.87
N ASP A 158 -12.15 6.25 -2.57
CA ASP A 158 -11.95 7.25 -1.51
C ASP A 158 -10.85 6.83 -0.51
N PRO A 159 -9.57 6.90 -0.91
CA PRO A 159 -8.45 6.55 -0.04
C PRO A 159 -8.29 7.53 1.13
N LYS A 160 -8.92 8.71 1.06
CA LYS A 160 -8.91 9.72 2.13
C LYS A 160 -9.79 9.30 3.30
N ARG A 161 -10.81 8.47 3.08
CA ARG A 161 -11.74 7.99 4.10
C ARG A 161 -11.03 7.36 5.29
N ASP A 162 -10.03 6.52 5.01
CA ASP A 162 -9.21 5.87 6.02
C ASP A 162 -8.40 6.85 6.87
N LEU A 163 -7.82 7.87 6.23
CA LEU A 163 -7.09 8.93 6.91
C LEU A 163 -8.00 9.67 7.88
N TRP A 164 -9.17 10.08 7.41
CA TRP A 164 -10.17 10.75 8.23
C TRP A 164 -10.62 9.89 9.39
N HIS A 165 -10.89 8.59 9.17
CA HIS A 165 -11.23 7.68 10.26
C HIS A 165 -10.11 7.61 11.33
N ARG A 166 -8.84 7.57 10.93
CA ARG A 166 -7.71 7.55 11.87
C ARG A 166 -7.58 8.86 12.66
N PHE A 167 -7.68 10.01 12.00
CA PHE A 167 -7.60 11.34 12.64
C PHE A 167 -8.77 11.55 13.60
N MET A 168 -9.97 11.17 13.18
CA MET A 168 -11.16 11.35 13.98
C MET A 168 -11.20 10.42 15.19
N TRP A 169 -10.72 9.18 15.06
CA TRP A 169 -10.58 8.30 16.22
C TRP A 169 -9.53 8.83 17.20
N LEU A 170 -8.44 9.44 16.72
CA LEU A 170 -7.49 10.15 17.61
C LEU A 170 -8.18 11.29 18.36
N ALA A 171 -9.01 12.09 17.68
CA ALA A 171 -9.79 13.14 18.31
C ALA A 171 -10.77 12.58 19.35
N LEU A 172 -11.54 11.54 19.01
CA LEU A 172 -12.48 10.87 19.92
C LEU A 172 -11.76 10.26 21.13
N GLN A 173 -10.61 9.61 20.93
CA GLN A 173 -9.78 9.06 22.00
C GLN A 173 -9.32 10.15 22.96
N ASN A 174 -8.89 11.30 22.44
CA ASN A 174 -8.43 12.41 23.24
C ASN A 174 -9.55 13.12 24.01
N VAL A 175 -10.75 13.22 23.43
CA VAL A 175 -11.88 13.94 24.02
C VAL A 175 -12.72 13.05 24.94
N VAL A 176 -12.99 11.81 24.54
CA VAL A 176 -13.95 10.93 25.22
C VAL A 176 -13.25 9.91 26.09
N PHE A 177 -12.23 9.21 25.61
CA PHE A 177 -11.67 8.05 26.34
C PHE A 177 -10.54 8.38 27.30
N ASN A 178 -9.68 9.34 26.98
CA ASN A 178 -8.57 9.77 27.85
C ASN A 178 -9.04 10.29 29.23
N PRO A 179 -10.20 10.96 29.38
CA PRO A 179 -10.74 11.33 30.68
C PRO A 179 -11.15 10.17 31.60
N TYR A 180 -11.43 8.97 31.07
CA TYR A 180 -11.88 7.81 31.87
C TYR A 180 -10.73 6.93 32.39
N GLY A 181 -9.48 7.41 32.32
CA GLY A 181 -8.33 6.79 32.98
C GLY A 181 -7.56 5.77 32.12
N VAL A 182 -6.46 5.27 32.72
CA VAL A 182 -5.43 4.46 32.03
C VAL A 182 -5.97 3.15 31.48
N ALA A 183 -6.90 2.48 32.19
CA ALA A 183 -7.45 1.19 31.75
C ALA A 183 -8.29 1.31 30.47
N ALA A 184 -9.15 2.33 30.38
CA ALA A 184 -9.96 2.60 29.19
C ALA A 184 -9.07 3.01 28.00
N LYS A 185 -8.07 3.86 28.26
CA LYS A 185 -7.08 4.27 27.24
C LYS A 185 -6.25 3.10 26.73
N ALA A 186 -5.72 2.26 27.62
CA ALA A 186 -4.87 1.12 27.27
C ALA A 186 -5.65 0.05 26.49
N SER A 187 -6.88 -0.23 26.90
CA SER A 187 -7.71 -1.25 26.24
C SER A 187 -8.18 -0.80 24.85
N THR A 188 -8.63 0.47 24.73
CA THR A 188 -9.03 1.03 23.43
C THR A 188 -7.83 1.22 22.48
N SER A 189 -6.65 1.57 23.02
CA SER A 189 -5.42 1.66 22.21
C SER A 189 -4.92 0.29 21.75
N ALA A 190 -4.99 -0.74 22.62
CA ALA A 190 -4.66 -2.12 22.26
C ALA A 190 -5.61 -2.66 21.18
N LEU A 191 -6.93 -2.50 21.38
CA LEU A 191 -7.96 -2.90 20.41
C LEU A 191 -7.69 -2.28 19.04
N ARG A 192 -7.50 -0.96 19.00
CA ARG A 192 -7.22 -0.23 17.76
C ARG A 192 -5.96 -0.76 17.10
N ARG A 193 -4.85 -0.87 17.84
CA ARG A 193 -3.55 -1.29 17.27
C ARG A 193 -3.61 -2.70 16.72
N ASN A 194 -4.22 -3.63 17.44
CA ASN A 194 -4.39 -5.01 17.00
C ASN A 194 -5.29 -5.09 15.76
N SER A 195 -6.37 -4.30 15.70
CA SER A 195 -7.24 -4.22 14.52
C SER A 195 -6.56 -3.58 13.29
N GLU A 196 -5.78 -2.51 13.48
CA GLU A 196 -5.01 -1.85 12.42
C GLU A 196 -3.93 -2.78 11.87
N ARG A 197 -3.20 -3.49 12.76
CA ARG A 197 -2.20 -4.50 12.36
C ARG A 197 -2.83 -5.68 11.62
N TYR A 198 -3.97 -6.17 12.09
CA TYR A 198 -4.69 -7.26 11.42
C TYR A 198 -5.11 -6.86 10.00
N ARG A 199 -5.70 -5.67 9.84
CA ARG A 199 -6.03 -5.12 8.52
C ARG A 199 -4.77 -4.91 7.65
N GLN A 200 -3.70 -4.36 8.23
CA GLN A 200 -2.44 -4.09 7.51
C GLN A 200 -1.78 -5.38 7.00
N ALA A 201 -1.78 -6.45 7.79
CA ALA A 201 -1.26 -7.75 7.35
C ALA A 201 -1.98 -8.25 6.09
N HIS A 202 -3.31 -8.10 6.04
CA HIS A 202 -4.09 -8.48 4.86
C HIS A 202 -3.88 -7.53 3.67
N ILE A 203 -3.71 -6.22 3.89
CA ILE A 203 -3.29 -5.28 2.81
C ILE A 203 -1.98 -5.71 2.18
N LEU A 204 -0.98 -6.05 3.00
CA LEU A 204 0.33 -6.47 2.52
C LEU A 204 0.27 -7.81 1.79
N ARG A 205 -0.58 -8.74 2.26
CA ARG A 205 -0.87 -9.99 1.55
C ARG A 205 -1.56 -9.75 0.21
N ALA A 206 -2.54 -8.84 0.15
CA ALA A 206 -3.20 -8.43 -1.08
C ALA A 206 -2.19 -7.93 -2.11
N LEU A 207 -1.32 -7.03 -1.68
CA LEU A 207 -0.26 -6.47 -2.50
C LEU A 207 0.66 -7.57 -3.03
N ALA A 208 1.11 -8.50 -2.18
CA ALA A 208 1.98 -9.59 -2.57
C ALA A 208 1.33 -10.54 -3.60
N ILE A 209 0.04 -10.86 -3.42
CA ILE A 209 -0.70 -11.69 -4.37
C ILE A 209 -0.87 -10.98 -5.71
N LEU A 210 -1.24 -9.70 -5.71
CA LEU A 210 -1.43 -8.93 -6.94
C LEU A 210 -0.12 -8.71 -7.70
N SER A 211 0.99 -8.48 -6.99
CA SER A 211 2.30 -8.36 -7.63
C SER A 211 2.78 -9.68 -8.23
N LEU A 212 2.51 -10.83 -7.57
CA LEU A 212 2.84 -12.14 -8.12
C LEU A 212 1.96 -12.47 -9.33
N TYR A 213 0.66 -12.19 -9.25
CA TYR A 213 -0.27 -12.36 -10.36
C TYR A 213 0.20 -11.60 -11.60
N GLU A 214 0.54 -10.31 -11.46
CA GLU A 214 1.03 -9.48 -12.56
C GLU A 214 2.36 -10.00 -13.12
N ALA A 215 3.28 -10.43 -12.26
CA ALA A 215 4.59 -10.96 -12.68
C ALA A 215 4.46 -12.26 -13.50
N GLU A 216 3.49 -13.11 -13.18
CA GLU A 216 3.27 -14.38 -13.89
C GLU A 216 2.43 -14.23 -15.17
N THR A 217 1.38 -13.41 -15.13
CA THR A 217 0.44 -13.27 -16.26
C THR A 217 0.89 -12.24 -17.28
N GLY A 218 1.71 -11.26 -16.88
CA GLY A 218 2.27 -10.25 -17.77
C GLY A 218 1.21 -9.58 -18.65
N ALA A 219 1.31 -9.79 -19.96
CA ALA A 219 0.44 -9.17 -20.97
C ALA A 219 -1.00 -9.74 -21.02
N GLU A 220 -1.26 -10.89 -20.41
CA GLU A 220 -2.60 -11.52 -20.37
C GLU A 220 -3.39 -11.17 -19.08
N SER A 221 -2.90 -10.21 -18.28
CA SER A 221 -3.58 -9.73 -17.07
C SER A 221 -4.96 -9.12 -17.39
N ALA A 222 -5.97 -9.42 -16.57
CA ALA A 222 -7.29 -8.77 -16.68
C ALA A 222 -7.32 -7.31 -16.21
N PHE A 223 -6.23 -6.87 -15.57
CA PHE A 223 -6.00 -5.48 -15.17
C PHE A 223 -5.08 -4.81 -16.19
N THR A 224 -5.44 -3.60 -16.60
CA THR A 224 -4.52 -2.77 -17.38
C THR A 224 -3.29 -2.40 -16.54
N PRO A 225 -2.13 -2.10 -17.13
CA PRO A 225 -0.95 -1.68 -16.38
C PRO A 225 -1.21 -0.47 -15.45
N ALA A 226 -2.07 0.46 -15.87
CA ALA A 226 -2.47 1.61 -15.08
C ALA A 226 -3.33 1.22 -13.87
N GLU A 227 -4.27 0.29 -14.04
CA GLU A 227 -5.07 -0.27 -12.94
C GLU A 227 -4.20 -1.03 -11.94
N SER A 228 -3.31 -1.90 -12.40
CA SER A 228 -2.37 -2.65 -11.55
C SER A 228 -1.51 -1.70 -10.72
N ALA A 229 -0.91 -0.69 -11.36
CA ALA A 229 -0.10 0.32 -10.69
C ALA A 229 -0.92 1.11 -9.66
N GLU A 230 -2.15 1.50 -9.98
CA GLU A 230 -3.04 2.20 -9.06
C GLU A 230 -3.38 1.35 -7.83
N ILE A 231 -3.82 0.10 -8.02
CA ILE A 231 -4.17 -0.80 -6.93
C ILE A 231 -2.96 -0.99 -6.00
N GLN A 232 -1.80 -1.31 -6.57
CA GLN A 232 -0.59 -1.57 -5.79
C GLN A 232 -0.12 -0.32 -5.04
N ALA A 233 -0.07 0.84 -5.72
CA ALA A 233 0.32 2.09 -5.10
C ALA A 233 -0.64 2.48 -3.96
N ARG A 234 -1.96 2.36 -4.16
CA ARG A 234 -2.95 2.68 -3.12
C ARG A 234 -2.87 1.73 -1.92
N LEU A 235 -2.70 0.43 -2.15
CA LEU A 235 -2.46 -0.54 -1.07
C LEU A 235 -1.21 -0.20 -0.27
N MET A 236 -0.11 0.13 -0.95
CA MET A 236 1.16 0.51 -0.31
C MET A 236 1.03 1.80 0.49
N LEU A 237 0.37 2.81 -0.07
CA LEU A 237 0.15 4.10 0.55
C LEU A 237 -0.75 4.05 1.78
N THR A 238 -1.61 3.03 1.90
CA THR A 238 -2.46 2.85 3.09
C THR A 238 -1.64 2.64 4.37
N SER A 239 -0.40 2.14 4.25
CA SER A 239 0.54 2.03 5.36
C SER A 239 1.17 3.37 5.78
N LYS A 240 1.09 4.40 4.93
CA LYS A 240 1.68 5.73 5.17
C LYS A 240 0.65 6.67 5.80
N THR A 241 1.10 7.49 6.76
CA THR A 241 0.23 8.40 7.55
C THR A 241 -0.58 9.38 6.71
N PHE A 242 -0.06 9.78 5.54
CA PHE A 242 -0.74 10.72 4.62
C PHE A 242 -0.95 10.13 3.23
N GLY A 243 -0.85 8.80 3.09
CA GLY A 243 -0.84 8.16 1.77
C GLY A 243 -2.12 8.38 0.96
N GLY A 244 -3.28 8.47 1.62
CA GLY A 244 -4.55 8.79 0.96
C GLY A 244 -4.68 10.23 0.44
N LEU A 245 -3.77 11.14 0.80
CA LEU A 245 -3.75 12.51 0.24
C LEU A 245 -2.93 12.59 -1.06
N ILE A 246 -2.15 11.56 -1.38
CA ILE A 246 -1.34 11.54 -2.59
C ILE A 246 -2.29 11.44 -3.78
N ASP A 247 -2.08 12.37 -4.70
CA ASP A 247 -2.85 12.50 -5.94
C ASP A 247 -2.49 11.35 -6.90
N ASP A 248 -3.47 10.91 -7.70
CA ASP A 248 -3.38 9.78 -8.61
C ASP A 248 -2.23 9.95 -9.62
N ALA A 249 -1.96 11.19 -10.03
CA ALA A 249 -0.86 11.54 -10.93
C ALA A 249 0.55 11.29 -10.35
N TYR A 250 0.69 10.92 -9.07
CA TYR A 250 1.97 10.58 -8.43
C TYR A 250 2.09 9.11 -8.06
N LEU A 251 1.06 8.29 -8.28
CA LEU A 251 1.06 6.88 -7.88
C LEU A 251 2.17 6.08 -8.55
N ASP A 252 2.37 6.26 -9.87
CA ASP A 252 3.39 5.53 -10.61
C ASP A 252 4.81 5.86 -10.12
N GLU A 253 5.06 7.14 -9.79
CA GLU A 253 6.35 7.57 -9.26
C GLU A 253 6.61 7.01 -7.86
N VAL A 254 5.58 7.01 -7.01
CA VAL A 254 5.65 6.38 -5.68
C VAL A 254 5.95 4.90 -5.82
N MET A 255 5.29 4.21 -6.75
CA MET A 255 5.47 2.79 -7.01
C MET A 255 6.90 2.50 -7.49
N ARG A 256 7.37 3.23 -8.50
CA ARG A 256 8.71 3.10 -9.06
C ARG A 256 9.79 3.30 -8.02
N ARG A 257 9.71 4.37 -7.23
CA ARG A 257 10.66 4.66 -6.14
C ARG A 257 10.67 3.56 -5.09
N GLN A 258 9.49 3.07 -4.71
CA GLN A 258 9.40 2.05 -3.69
C GLN A 258 9.88 0.69 -4.19
N ASN A 259 9.64 0.34 -5.46
CA ASN A 259 10.16 -0.87 -6.08
C ASN A 259 11.69 -0.85 -6.14
N SER A 260 12.28 0.24 -6.65
CA SER A 260 13.73 0.45 -6.65
C SER A 260 14.32 0.34 -5.24
N SER A 261 13.75 1.07 -4.27
CA SER A 261 14.22 1.02 -2.88
C SER A 261 14.12 -0.39 -2.28
N THR A 262 13.08 -1.16 -2.63
CA THR A 262 12.89 -2.53 -2.14
C THR A 262 13.91 -3.47 -2.79
N GLN A 263 14.17 -3.34 -4.09
CA GLN A 263 15.18 -4.12 -4.81
C GLN A 263 16.59 -3.85 -4.26
N ASP A 264 16.95 -2.57 -4.06
CA ASP A 264 18.25 -2.19 -3.49
C ASP A 264 18.43 -2.76 -2.09
N THR A 265 17.37 -2.68 -1.26
CA THR A 265 17.35 -3.25 0.09
C THR A 265 17.54 -4.77 0.06
N ARG A 266 16.82 -5.46 -0.82
CA ARG A 266 16.92 -6.92 -0.99
C ARG A 266 18.32 -7.33 -1.41
N GLY A 267 18.88 -6.69 -2.44
CA GLY A 267 20.23 -6.98 -2.93
C GLY A 267 21.29 -6.74 -1.86
N HIS A 268 21.19 -5.64 -1.13
CA HIS A 268 22.08 -5.34 -0.01
C HIS A 268 22.00 -6.39 1.10
N ASN A 269 20.80 -6.75 1.54
CA ASN A 269 20.60 -7.74 2.60
C ASN A 269 21.00 -9.15 2.18
N TRP A 270 20.75 -9.50 0.92
CA TRP A 270 21.20 -10.77 0.33
C TRP A 270 22.71 -10.90 0.47
N GLU A 271 23.46 -9.88 0.04
CA GLU A 271 24.92 -9.91 0.08
C GLU A 271 25.45 -9.90 1.52
N LEU A 272 24.87 -9.07 2.39
CA LEU A 272 25.24 -9.05 3.81
C LEU A 272 25.02 -10.41 4.50
N LEU A 273 23.87 -11.05 4.24
CA LEU A 273 23.56 -12.34 4.86
C LEU A 273 24.44 -13.44 4.31
N ARG A 274 24.68 -13.46 2.99
CA ARG A 274 25.55 -14.41 2.32
C ARG A 274 26.99 -14.32 2.84
N GLN A 275 27.59 -13.13 2.79
CA GLN A 275 28.95 -12.90 3.30
C GLN A 275 29.08 -13.31 4.77
N ARG A 276 28.07 -12.97 5.59
CA ARG A 276 28.10 -13.34 7.01
C ARG A 276 27.97 -14.84 7.22
N ALA A 277 27.08 -15.51 6.50
CA ALA A 277 26.91 -16.95 6.57
C ALA A 277 28.21 -17.66 6.18
N GLU A 278 28.81 -17.29 5.06
CA GLU A 278 30.07 -17.85 4.57
C GLU A 278 31.22 -17.63 5.56
N THR A 279 31.35 -16.42 6.12
CA THR A 279 32.38 -16.11 7.13
C THR A 279 32.25 -17.00 8.36
N GLU A 280 31.02 -17.30 8.79
CA GLU A 280 30.76 -18.18 9.91
C GLU A 280 30.87 -19.67 9.54
N GLY A 281 30.94 -20.03 8.25
CA GLY A 281 30.95 -21.43 7.80
C GLY A 281 29.55 -22.06 7.72
N LEU A 282 28.54 -21.24 7.45
CA LEU A 282 27.16 -21.65 7.20
C LEU A 282 26.86 -21.63 5.70
N PHE A 283 25.94 -22.50 5.28
CA PHE A 283 25.45 -22.51 3.90
C PHE A 283 24.29 -21.52 3.77
N PHE A 284 24.39 -20.63 2.81
CA PHE A 284 23.34 -19.66 2.47
C PHE A 284 22.55 -20.13 1.26
N GLU A 285 21.22 -20.11 1.35
CA GLU A 285 20.35 -20.44 0.24
C GLU A 285 19.20 -19.44 0.10
N PRO A 286 19.07 -18.78 -1.07
CA PRO A 286 17.94 -17.91 -1.34
C PRO A 286 16.69 -18.74 -1.68
N LEU A 287 15.55 -18.34 -1.12
CA LEU A 287 14.24 -18.84 -1.51
C LEU A 287 13.61 -17.87 -2.51
N ALA A 288 13.49 -18.33 -3.76
CA ALA A 288 12.85 -17.59 -4.83
C ALA A 288 11.32 -17.79 -4.78
N LEU A 289 10.58 -16.69 -4.96
CA LEU A 289 9.16 -16.74 -5.28
C LEU A 289 8.95 -17.23 -6.73
N PRO A 290 7.71 -17.59 -7.14
CA PRO A 290 7.40 -17.95 -8.52
C PRO A 290 7.83 -16.90 -9.55
N ASP A 291 7.80 -15.61 -9.18
CA ASP A 291 8.29 -14.48 -9.99
C ASP A 291 9.82 -14.42 -10.15
N GLY A 292 10.55 -15.37 -9.55
CA GLY A 292 12.01 -15.46 -9.55
C GLY A 292 12.70 -14.54 -8.53
N SER A 293 11.95 -13.74 -7.76
CA SER A 293 12.53 -12.83 -6.78
C SER A 293 12.88 -13.56 -5.47
N ALA A 294 14.14 -13.48 -5.06
CA ALA A 294 14.60 -14.01 -3.78
C ALA A 294 14.22 -13.05 -2.63
N THR A 295 13.08 -13.30 -2.00
CA THR A 295 12.58 -12.47 -0.87
C THR A 295 13.01 -13.00 0.49
N HIS A 296 13.34 -14.29 0.57
CA HIS A 296 13.72 -14.99 1.78
C HIS A 296 15.01 -15.76 1.56
N ALA A 297 15.68 -16.14 2.65
CA ALA A 297 16.83 -17.02 2.60
C ALA A 297 16.86 -17.96 3.82
N ILE A 298 17.29 -19.20 3.61
CA ILE A 298 17.54 -20.18 4.66
C ILE A 298 19.06 -20.31 4.88
N LEU A 299 19.45 -20.43 6.13
CA LEU A 299 20.80 -20.82 6.52
C LEU A 299 20.82 -22.28 6.96
N TYR A 300 21.76 -23.05 6.45
CA TYR A 300 22.00 -24.43 6.86
C TYR A 300 23.38 -24.60 7.50
N VAL A 301 23.51 -25.67 8.27
CA VAL A 301 24.79 -26.18 8.76
C VAL A 301 24.94 -27.64 8.38
N SER A 302 26.13 -28.05 7.96
CA SER A 302 26.38 -29.47 7.72
C SER A 302 26.69 -30.20 9.02
N ARG A 303 26.29 -31.47 9.11
CA ARG A 303 26.62 -32.31 10.28
C ARG A 303 28.13 -32.48 10.47
N GLU A 304 28.90 -32.50 9.39
CA GLU A 304 30.37 -32.56 9.41
C GLU A 304 30.97 -31.28 10.01
N ASP A 305 30.47 -30.12 9.62
CA ASP A 305 30.98 -28.82 10.08
C ASP A 305 30.70 -28.56 11.56
N LEU A 306 29.66 -29.17 12.13
CA LEU A 306 29.40 -29.13 13.58
C LEU A 306 30.55 -29.75 14.38
N GLN A 307 31.12 -30.86 13.91
CA GLN A 307 32.25 -31.50 14.57
C GLN A 307 33.55 -30.73 14.30
N LYS A 308 33.76 -30.32 13.05
CA LYS A 308 34.98 -29.61 12.63
C LYS A 308 35.17 -28.27 13.33
N ASN A 309 34.08 -27.52 13.56
CA ASN A 309 34.14 -26.17 14.12
C ASN A 309 33.84 -26.10 15.63
N LYS A 310 33.83 -27.24 16.35
CA LYS A 310 33.53 -27.26 17.79
C LYS A 310 34.45 -26.31 18.58
N GLY A 311 33.88 -25.47 19.45
CA GLY A 311 34.63 -24.44 20.20
C GLY A 311 35.07 -23.21 19.40
N ARG A 312 34.73 -23.11 18.11
CA ARG A 312 34.98 -21.91 17.30
C ARG A 312 34.13 -20.75 17.81
N LYS A 313 34.72 -19.54 17.86
CA LYS A 313 33.96 -18.32 18.18
C LYS A 313 32.95 -18.04 17.05
N PHE A 314 31.68 -17.87 17.43
CA PHE A 314 30.60 -17.54 16.51
C PHE A 314 30.06 -16.13 16.76
N GLY A 315 29.91 -15.34 15.71
CA GLY A 315 29.35 -14.00 15.81
C GLY A 315 27.82 -13.97 15.81
N SER A 316 27.22 -14.30 16.95
CA SER A 316 25.77 -14.40 17.12
C SER A 316 24.98 -13.09 16.95
N ARG A 317 25.64 -11.93 17.08
CA ARG A 317 24.95 -10.63 17.12
C ARG A 317 24.27 -10.25 15.80
N PHE A 318 24.92 -10.50 14.67
CA PHE A 318 24.36 -10.17 13.35
C PHE A 318 23.28 -11.18 12.95
N LEU A 319 23.63 -12.46 12.98
CA LEU A 319 22.73 -13.55 12.59
C LEU A 319 21.59 -13.75 13.59
N ASN A 320 21.65 -13.15 14.77
CA ASN A 320 20.54 -13.15 15.71
C ASN A 320 20.14 -14.54 16.22
N ILE A 321 21.05 -15.51 16.08
CA ILE A 321 20.92 -16.90 16.48
C ILE A 321 22.10 -17.31 17.38
N LYS A 322 21.92 -18.34 18.21
CA LYS A 322 23.00 -18.86 19.07
C LYS A 322 24.08 -19.59 18.25
N SER A 323 25.27 -19.73 18.81
CA SER A 323 26.36 -20.53 18.21
C SER A 323 25.85 -21.93 17.85
N PRO A 324 26.00 -22.39 16.60
CA PRO A 324 25.67 -23.76 16.24
C PRO A 324 26.75 -24.75 16.68
N TRP A 325 27.99 -24.31 16.86
CA TRP A 325 29.16 -25.18 17.07
C TRP A 325 29.17 -25.92 18.41
N ASP A 326 28.54 -25.33 19.43
CA ASP A 326 28.49 -25.88 20.78
C ASP A 326 27.07 -26.33 21.19
N ASP A 327 26.13 -26.37 20.23
CA ASP A 327 24.73 -26.70 20.50
C ASP A 327 24.51 -28.22 20.47
N SER A 328 24.35 -28.82 21.65
CA SER A 328 24.11 -30.27 21.79
C SER A 328 22.80 -30.76 21.15
N ARG A 329 21.87 -29.85 20.84
CA ARG A 329 20.62 -30.17 20.12
C ARG A 329 20.88 -30.44 18.66
N LEU A 330 21.82 -29.74 18.04
CA LEU A 330 22.19 -29.98 16.63
C LEU A 330 22.96 -31.29 16.46
N ALA A 331 23.73 -31.69 17.48
CA ALA A 331 24.42 -32.98 17.48
C ALA A 331 23.45 -34.18 17.55
N ARG A 332 22.25 -33.98 18.11
CA ARG A 332 21.18 -34.99 18.24
C ARG A 332 19.90 -34.55 17.52
N TRP A 333 20.06 -33.84 16.40
CA TRP A 333 18.94 -33.24 15.69
C TRP A 333 17.95 -34.30 15.19
N ASP A 334 16.68 -34.12 15.56
CA ASP A 334 15.54 -34.98 15.26
C ASP A 334 14.54 -34.34 14.27
N GLY A 335 14.76 -33.08 13.89
CA GLY A 335 13.94 -32.35 12.92
C GLY A 335 14.30 -32.64 11.47
N HIS A 336 13.82 -31.80 10.54
CA HIS A 336 14.09 -31.96 9.12
C HIS A 336 15.60 -31.93 8.80
N VAL A 337 16.04 -32.82 7.91
CA VAL A 337 17.42 -32.90 7.40
C VAL A 337 17.36 -33.05 5.90
N GLU A 338 18.11 -32.21 5.19
CA GLU A 338 18.22 -32.28 3.75
C GLU A 338 19.54 -32.97 3.35
N THR A 339 19.47 -33.89 2.40
CA THR A 339 20.66 -34.54 1.84
C THR A 339 21.02 -33.90 0.51
N ARG A 340 22.24 -33.35 0.40
CA ARG A 340 22.80 -32.83 -0.86
C ARG A 340 24.07 -33.54 -1.24
N TYR A 341 24.36 -33.56 -2.54
CA TYR A 341 25.64 -34.03 -3.07
C TYR A 341 26.47 -32.80 -3.44
N VAL A 342 27.72 -32.76 -3.00
CA VAL A 342 28.64 -31.65 -3.30
C VAL A 342 29.92 -32.16 -3.96
N ASP A 343 30.50 -31.40 -4.87
CA ASP A 343 31.82 -31.67 -5.44
C ASP A 343 32.96 -31.33 -4.46
N ALA A 344 34.22 -31.51 -4.90
CA ALA A 344 35.41 -31.21 -4.11
C ALA A 344 35.51 -29.71 -3.77
N GLU A 345 34.95 -28.85 -4.62
CA GLU A 345 34.86 -27.40 -4.47
C GLU A 345 33.68 -26.94 -3.59
N GLY A 346 32.82 -27.87 -3.17
CA GLY A 346 31.67 -27.61 -2.29
C GLY A 346 30.42 -27.08 -3.00
N LYS A 347 30.35 -27.11 -4.33
CA LYS A 347 29.15 -26.77 -5.11
C LYS A 347 28.22 -27.97 -5.18
N THR A 348 26.91 -27.70 -5.28
CA THR A 348 25.88 -28.76 -5.35
C THR A 348 25.94 -29.46 -6.71
N THR A 349 26.01 -30.79 -6.71
CA THR A 349 26.11 -31.64 -7.91
C THR A 349 25.08 -32.78 -7.89
N ALA A 350 24.91 -33.45 -9.03
CA ALA A 350 24.00 -34.59 -9.13
C ALA A 350 24.56 -35.82 -8.39
N ALA A 351 23.66 -36.67 -7.88
CA ALA A 351 24.00 -37.93 -7.24
C ALA A 351 24.67 -38.88 -8.26
N GLY A 352 26.00 -38.97 -8.23
CA GLY A 352 26.80 -39.81 -9.13
C GLY A 352 27.81 -39.06 -10.01
N ALA A 353 27.90 -37.73 -9.90
CA ALA A 353 29.00 -36.99 -10.52
C ALA A 353 30.35 -37.38 -9.90
N GLU A 354 31.43 -37.35 -10.70
CA GLU A 354 32.77 -37.72 -10.23
C GLU A 354 33.20 -36.79 -9.07
N GLY A 355 33.56 -37.36 -7.93
CA GLY A 355 33.90 -36.60 -6.72
C GLY A 355 32.71 -36.13 -5.87
N ALA A 356 31.47 -36.49 -6.20
CA ALA A 356 30.29 -36.11 -5.43
C ALA A 356 30.27 -36.77 -4.03
N ARG A 357 30.26 -35.93 -2.98
CA ARG A 357 30.15 -36.34 -1.57
C ARG A 357 28.76 -36.03 -1.04
N LYS A 358 28.15 -37.01 -0.39
CA LYS A 358 26.89 -36.84 0.32
C LYS A 358 27.10 -35.98 1.57
N ARG A 359 26.33 -34.91 1.72
CA ARG A 359 26.28 -34.05 2.91
C ARG A 359 24.87 -33.93 3.45
N GLU A 360 24.78 -34.05 4.77
CA GLU A 360 23.54 -33.84 5.52
C GLU A 360 23.51 -32.40 6.05
N LEU A 361 22.52 -31.64 5.61
CA LEU A 361 22.30 -30.24 5.95
C LEU A 361 21.12 -30.11 6.91
N ILE A 362 21.35 -29.37 7.99
CA ILE A 362 20.34 -29.08 9.02
C ILE A 362 19.94 -27.61 8.87
N PRO A 363 18.64 -27.29 8.71
CA PRO A 363 18.19 -25.90 8.67
C PRO A 363 18.38 -25.23 10.02
N LEU A 364 19.00 -24.06 10.04
CA LEU A 364 19.26 -23.28 11.26
C LEU A 364 18.28 -22.13 11.44
N ALA A 365 18.09 -21.34 10.39
CA ALA A 365 17.31 -20.12 10.45
C ALA A 365 16.80 -19.67 9.09
N LEU A 366 15.62 -19.04 9.09
CA LEU A 366 15.00 -18.41 7.92
C LEU A 366 14.97 -16.89 8.12
N TYR A 367 15.39 -16.15 7.10
CA TYR A 367 15.43 -14.70 7.09
C TYR A 367 14.55 -14.10 5.99
N GLY A 368 13.96 -12.93 6.27
CA GLY A 368 13.37 -12.05 5.26
C GLY A 368 14.37 -10.98 4.80
N LEU A 369 14.45 -10.74 3.50
CA LEU A 369 15.43 -9.83 2.88
C LEU A 369 14.87 -8.42 2.60
N ASP A 370 13.56 -8.19 2.78
CA ASP A 370 12.88 -6.93 2.44
C ASP A 370 13.05 -5.80 3.48
N PHE A 371 13.88 -6.01 4.50
CA PHE A 371 13.98 -5.10 5.65
C PHE A 371 14.98 -3.97 5.40
N PRO A 372 14.63 -2.69 5.62
CA PRO A 372 15.40 -1.54 5.16
C PRO A 372 16.81 -1.35 5.78
N LYS A 373 17.35 -2.32 6.54
CA LYS A 373 18.66 -2.24 7.20
C LYS A 373 19.41 -3.56 7.34
N ILE A 374 18.74 -4.60 7.86
CA ILE A 374 19.36 -5.91 8.07
C ILE A 374 18.35 -7.01 7.74
N PRO A 375 18.81 -8.21 7.35
CA PRO A 375 17.96 -9.39 7.21
C PRO A 375 17.24 -9.71 8.51
N ALA A 376 15.94 -9.97 8.42
CA ALA A 376 15.11 -10.23 9.58
C ALA A 376 14.98 -11.71 9.87
N LEU A 377 15.33 -12.13 11.09
CA LEU A 377 15.10 -13.50 11.52
C LEU A 377 13.59 -13.75 11.68
N LEU A 378 13.04 -14.64 10.85
CA LEU A 378 11.62 -15.01 10.86
C LEU A 378 11.38 -16.32 11.62
N VAL A 379 12.24 -17.31 11.38
CA VAL A 379 12.19 -18.64 12.01
C VAL A 379 13.57 -19.01 12.51
N ASP A 380 13.65 -19.49 13.75
CA ASP A 380 14.82 -20.17 14.31
C ASP A 380 14.41 -21.62 14.56
N PHE A 381 15.02 -22.55 13.83
CA PHE A 381 14.67 -23.96 13.89
C PHE A 381 15.02 -24.57 15.27
N ARG A 382 15.95 -23.96 16.01
CA ARG A 382 16.36 -24.45 17.33
C ARG A 382 15.59 -23.84 18.48
N ASP A 383 15.08 -22.62 18.34
CA ASP A 383 14.26 -21.94 19.36
C ASP A 383 13.09 -21.22 18.68
N HIS A 384 11.97 -21.92 18.56
CA HIS A 384 10.76 -21.40 17.91
C HIS A 384 10.23 -20.10 18.57
N LEU A 385 10.57 -19.84 19.83
CA LEU A 385 10.16 -18.62 20.53
C LEU A 385 11.16 -17.48 20.39
N ASN A 386 12.35 -17.69 19.82
CA ASN A 386 13.37 -16.64 19.73
C ASN A 386 12.85 -15.41 18.95
N PRO A 387 12.30 -15.54 17.72
CA PRO A 387 11.68 -14.41 17.03
C PRO A 387 10.55 -13.75 17.84
N LYS A 388 9.68 -14.59 18.43
CA LYS A 388 8.52 -14.17 19.22
C LYS A 388 8.91 -13.33 20.45
N LYS A 389 9.87 -13.81 21.26
CA LYS A 389 10.35 -13.14 22.48
C LYS A 389 10.88 -11.74 22.18
N ARG A 390 11.55 -11.58 21.03
CA ARG A 390 12.15 -10.29 20.61
C ARG A 390 11.10 -9.31 20.12
N GLU A 391 10.06 -9.80 19.44
CA GLU A 391 8.95 -8.94 19.05
C GLU A 391 8.08 -8.57 20.27
N MET A 392 7.84 -9.51 21.20
CA MET A 392 7.13 -9.25 22.46
C MET A 392 7.86 -8.22 23.33
N SER A 393 9.17 -8.34 23.51
CA SER A 393 9.93 -7.38 24.35
C SER A 393 9.81 -5.96 23.81
N HIS A 394 9.78 -5.78 22.49
CA HIS A 394 9.53 -4.48 21.89
C HIS A 394 8.09 -3.99 22.10
N ARG A 395 7.08 -4.87 21.92
CA ARG A 395 5.67 -4.51 22.17
C ARG A 395 5.42 -4.08 23.61
N VAL A 396 6.05 -4.75 24.57
CA VAL A 396 5.97 -4.38 25.99
C VAL A 396 6.55 -2.98 26.21
N ILE A 397 7.72 -2.67 25.66
CA ILE A 397 8.30 -1.32 25.75
C ILE A 397 7.36 -0.27 25.15
N GLU A 398 6.77 -0.55 23.97
CA GLU A 398 5.84 0.37 23.32
C GLU A 398 4.55 0.57 24.13
N ASP A 399 3.98 -0.50 24.68
CA ASP A 399 2.74 -0.48 25.45
C ASP A 399 2.92 0.20 26.82
N VAL A 400 4.03 -0.06 27.52
CA VAL A 400 4.37 0.64 28.76
C VAL A 400 4.62 2.13 28.48
N ALA A 401 5.38 2.45 27.44
CA ALA A 401 5.69 3.84 27.10
C ALA A 401 4.44 4.66 26.74
N ARG A 402 3.54 4.12 25.91
CA ARG A 402 2.33 4.85 25.48
C ARG A 402 1.23 4.90 26.53
N ASN A 403 1.02 3.82 27.29
CA ASN A 403 -0.15 3.71 28.17
C ASN A 403 0.14 4.09 29.63
N VAL A 404 1.35 3.86 30.13
CA VAL A 404 1.69 4.07 31.55
C VAL A 404 2.42 5.40 31.78
N LEU A 405 3.27 5.84 30.84
CA LEU A 405 4.12 7.04 31.02
C LEU A 405 3.58 8.33 30.38
N SER A 406 2.48 8.28 29.61
CA SER A 406 1.88 9.46 28.93
C SER A 406 0.99 10.33 29.83
N LEU A 407 1.25 10.33 31.14
CA LEU A 407 0.40 10.92 32.18
C LEU A 407 0.66 12.41 32.47
N SER A 408 1.69 13.03 31.88
CA SER A 408 1.97 14.46 32.10
C SER A 408 1.31 15.35 31.04
N ARG A 409 0.61 16.41 31.48
CA ARG A 409 0.09 17.50 30.63
C ARG A 409 1.15 18.22 29.79
N TYR A 410 2.44 17.98 30.05
CA TYR A 410 3.60 18.53 29.32
C TYR A 410 4.57 17.43 28.79
N GLY A 411 4.15 16.16 28.75
CA GLY A 411 5.05 15.00 28.63
C GLY A 411 5.53 14.61 27.22
N ASP A 412 5.05 15.23 26.14
CA ASP A 412 5.37 14.73 24.79
C ASP A 412 6.80 15.06 24.31
N VAL A 413 7.40 16.17 24.76
CA VAL A 413 8.68 16.65 24.21
C VAL A 413 9.88 15.80 24.66
N HIS A 414 9.99 15.46 25.94
CA HIS A 414 11.07 14.61 26.45
C HIS A 414 10.97 13.17 25.93
N TYR A 415 9.75 12.70 25.64
CA TYR A 415 9.51 11.41 25.01
C TYR A 415 9.85 11.40 23.53
N PHE A 416 9.48 12.44 22.76
CA PHE A 416 9.93 12.57 21.37
C PHE A 416 11.45 12.56 21.29
N LEU A 417 12.16 13.22 22.22
CA LEU A 417 13.62 13.15 22.35
C LEU A 417 14.11 11.74 22.73
N GLY A 418 13.54 11.10 23.75
CA GLY A 418 13.95 9.75 24.20
C GLY A 418 13.71 8.66 23.15
N ARG A 419 12.56 8.70 22.47
CA ARG A 419 12.25 7.83 21.33
C ARG A 419 13.16 8.14 20.15
N THR A 420 13.40 9.41 19.82
CA THR A 420 14.32 9.76 18.72
C THR A 420 15.72 9.26 19.02
N VAL A 421 16.19 9.34 20.27
CA VAL A 421 17.50 8.80 20.66
C VAL A 421 17.51 7.27 20.66
N PHE A 422 16.48 6.60 21.17
CA PHE A 422 16.38 5.13 21.14
C PHE A 422 16.25 4.60 19.72
N ASP A 423 15.37 5.18 18.89
CA ASP A 423 15.21 4.86 17.48
C ASP A 423 16.50 5.21 16.72
N PHE A 424 17.19 6.32 17.02
CA PHE A 424 18.50 6.66 16.44
C PHE A 424 19.58 5.62 16.80
N VAL A 425 19.66 5.21 18.06
CA VAL A 425 20.65 4.22 18.53
C VAL A 425 20.34 2.82 18.02
N THR A 426 19.09 2.35 18.11
CA THR A 426 18.69 1.03 17.61
C THR A 426 18.75 0.95 16.09
N SER A 427 18.43 2.05 15.40
CA SER A 427 18.49 2.11 13.94
C SER A 427 19.92 2.31 13.41
N ARG A 428 20.86 2.88 14.17
CA ARG A 428 22.31 2.82 13.86
C ARG A 428 22.95 1.48 14.23
N ARG A 429 22.40 0.78 15.22
CA ARG A 429 22.89 -0.55 15.66
C ARG A 429 22.29 -1.72 14.86
N GLY A 430 21.48 -1.44 13.83
CA GLY A 430 20.93 -2.45 12.93
C GLY A 430 20.05 -3.47 13.65
N ILE A 431 19.32 -3.09 14.70
CA ILE A 431 18.39 -4.02 15.36
C ILE A 431 17.12 -4.09 14.50
N ASP A 432 16.71 -5.30 14.12
CA ASP A 432 15.48 -5.55 13.37
C ASP A 432 14.23 -5.39 14.26
N VAL A 433 13.86 -4.12 14.48
CA VAL A 433 12.78 -3.68 15.39
C VAL A 433 11.52 -3.23 14.61
N ASN A 434 11.58 -3.11 13.28
CA ASN A 434 10.47 -2.61 12.49
C ASN A 434 9.37 -3.67 12.30
N GLN A 435 8.33 -3.59 13.14
CA GLN A 435 7.17 -4.48 13.09
C GLN A 435 6.42 -4.50 11.74
N PRO A 436 6.21 -3.38 11.02
CA PRO A 436 5.49 -3.41 9.74
C PRO A 436 6.19 -4.22 8.65
N THR A 437 7.53 -4.23 8.64
CA THR A 437 8.32 -5.01 7.68
C THR A 437 8.32 -6.50 8.03
N ARG A 438 8.24 -6.88 9.32
CA ARG A 438 8.01 -8.27 9.75
C ARG A 438 6.65 -8.80 9.31
N LEU A 439 5.59 -8.02 9.48
CA LEU A 439 4.26 -8.42 8.99
C LEU A 439 4.27 -8.68 7.48
N ARG A 440 4.97 -7.84 6.70
CA ARG A 440 5.14 -8.05 5.26
C ARG A 440 5.88 -9.35 4.97
N ALA A 441 7.04 -9.57 5.58
CA ALA A 441 7.83 -10.77 5.35
C ALA A 441 7.09 -12.05 5.75
N TYR A 442 6.38 -12.07 6.89
CA TYR A 442 5.52 -13.20 7.25
C TYR A 442 4.38 -13.42 6.25
N SER A 443 3.76 -12.35 5.73
CA SER A 443 2.70 -12.47 4.72
C SER A 443 3.22 -13.02 3.38
N GLN A 444 4.41 -12.59 2.96
CA GLN A 444 5.08 -13.09 1.75
C GLN A 444 5.56 -14.53 1.94
N LEU A 445 6.10 -14.88 3.11
CA LEU A 445 6.52 -16.24 3.44
C LEU A 445 5.34 -17.21 3.44
N LYS A 446 4.23 -16.86 4.08
CA LYS A 446 3.01 -17.68 4.03
C LYS A 446 2.52 -17.92 2.61
N LEU A 447 2.64 -16.89 1.75
CA LEU A 447 2.29 -17.01 0.33
C LEU A 447 3.28 -17.90 -0.43
N LEU A 448 4.58 -17.76 -0.17
CA LEU A 448 5.63 -18.62 -0.72
C LEU A 448 5.37 -20.08 -0.36
N LEU A 449 5.16 -20.40 0.92
CA LEU A 449 4.89 -21.76 1.37
C LEU A 449 3.62 -22.36 0.74
N ALA A 450 2.62 -21.51 0.45
CA ALA A 450 1.38 -21.95 -0.16
C ALA A 450 1.48 -22.18 -1.68
N LEU A 451 2.38 -21.47 -2.38
CA LEU A 451 2.52 -21.50 -3.84
C LEU A 451 3.71 -22.33 -4.33
N ASP A 452 4.82 -22.33 -3.60
CA ASP A 452 6.06 -22.97 -4.03
C ASP A 452 6.02 -24.48 -3.79
N GLN A 453 5.90 -25.23 -4.88
CA GLN A 453 5.94 -26.69 -4.86
C GLN A 453 7.37 -27.25 -4.79
N THR A 454 8.40 -26.42 -5.00
CA THR A 454 9.80 -26.87 -5.10
C THR A 454 10.46 -27.09 -3.74
N LEU A 455 9.93 -26.48 -2.67
CA LEU A 455 10.34 -26.76 -1.30
C LEU A 455 9.88 -28.15 -0.85
N ASP A 456 10.79 -28.90 -0.21
CA ASP A 456 10.47 -30.19 0.40
C ASP A 456 9.27 -30.06 1.36
N ARG A 457 8.37 -31.05 1.32
CA ARG A 457 7.13 -31.02 2.10
C ARG A 457 7.40 -31.00 3.60
N GLY A 458 8.38 -31.78 4.08
CA GLY A 458 8.73 -31.82 5.49
C GLY A 458 9.29 -30.49 6.00
N LEU A 459 10.15 -29.84 5.19
CA LEU A 459 10.66 -28.52 5.52
C LEU A 459 9.55 -27.46 5.54
N ARG A 460 8.63 -27.51 4.57
CA ARG A 460 7.49 -26.60 4.45
C ARG A 460 6.58 -26.68 5.68
N ASP A 461 6.18 -27.89 6.06
CA ASP A 461 5.31 -28.13 7.22
C ASP A 461 5.97 -27.63 8.53
N GLU A 462 7.30 -27.80 8.64
CA GLU A 462 8.07 -27.31 9.79
C GLU A 462 8.12 -25.77 9.84
N ILE A 463 8.35 -25.11 8.69
CA ILE A 463 8.34 -23.64 8.62
C ILE A 463 6.94 -23.10 8.94
N GLU A 464 5.90 -23.71 8.37
CA GLU A 464 4.50 -23.29 8.57
C GLU A 464 4.12 -23.32 10.05
N SER A 465 4.30 -24.48 10.70
CA SER A 465 4.04 -24.66 12.14
C SER A 465 4.77 -23.61 13.00
N ARG A 466 6.03 -23.32 12.67
CA ARG A 466 6.84 -22.33 13.39
C ARG A 466 6.35 -20.90 13.15
N VAL A 467 6.03 -20.52 11.91
CA VAL A 467 5.49 -19.20 11.58
C VAL A 467 4.15 -18.95 12.28
N GLU A 468 3.29 -19.96 12.36
CA GLU A 468 2.03 -19.87 13.11
C GLU A 468 2.26 -19.58 14.60
N SER A 469 3.23 -20.24 15.22
CA SER A 469 3.54 -20.05 16.64
C SER A 469 4.06 -18.65 16.99
N VAL A 470 4.65 -17.96 16.01
CA VAL A 470 5.24 -16.62 16.14
C VAL A 470 4.20 -15.51 15.95
N SER A 471 3.00 -15.80 15.41
CA SER A 471 1.93 -14.81 15.30
C SER A 471 1.60 -14.18 16.66
N LEU A 472 1.65 -12.85 16.70
CA LEU A 472 1.42 -12.06 17.91
C LEU A 472 0.07 -11.33 17.91
N ASN A 473 -0.77 -11.51 16.88
CA ASN A 473 -2.05 -10.81 16.80
C ASN A 473 -3.19 -11.75 17.22
N PRO A 474 -3.97 -11.42 18.27
CA PRO A 474 -5.11 -12.24 18.69
C PRO A 474 -6.23 -12.36 17.64
N LEU A 475 -6.20 -11.54 16.58
CA LEU A 475 -7.20 -11.52 15.51
C LEU A 475 -6.85 -12.40 14.30
N GLU A 476 -5.62 -12.91 14.22
CA GLU A 476 -5.19 -13.78 13.11
C GLU A 476 -5.83 -15.18 13.24
N ASN A 477 -6.07 -15.83 12.10
CA ASN A 477 -6.50 -17.23 12.06
C ASN A 477 -5.36 -18.08 11.46
N ASP A 478 -5.39 -19.38 11.69
CA ASP A 478 -4.55 -20.37 10.98
C ASP A 478 -4.81 -20.38 9.47
N LEU A 479 -3.87 -20.96 8.70
CA LEU A 479 -3.96 -20.99 7.25
C LEU A 479 -5.20 -21.76 6.77
N GLU A 480 -5.52 -22.89 7.41
CA GLU A 480 -6.68 -23.71 7.06
C GLU A 480 -8.02 -22.98 7.25
N ALA A 481 -8.22 -22.31 8.38
CA ALA A 481 -9.42 -21.51 8.62
C ALA A 481 -9.46 -20.32 7.68
N GLU A 482 -8.34 -19.66 7.38
CA GLU A 482 -8.30 -18.60 6.37
C GLU A 482 -8.77 -19.10 5.00
N GLY A 483 -8.33 -20.29 4.56
CA GLY A 483 -8.79 -20.91 3.31
C GLY A 483 -10.29 -21.21 3.31
N ARG A 484 -10.82 -21.78 4.40
CA ARG A 484 -12.27 -22.01 4.56
C ARG A 484 -13.07 -20.71 4.58
N LEU A 485 -12.61 -19.71 5.33
CA LEU A 485 -13.25 -18.40 5.45
C LEU A 485 -13.23 -17.65 4.12
N ALA A 486 -12.16 -17.76 3.34
CA ALA A 486 -12.05 -17.17 2.02
C ALA A 486 -13.11 -17.69 1.04
N ARG A 487 -13.30 -19.02 1.00
CA ARG A 487 -14.36 -19.64 0.18
C ARG A 487 -15.75 -19.17 0.62
N GLN A 488 -16.01 -19.11 1.93
CA GLN A 488 -17.30 -18.63 2.45
C GLN A 488 -17.53 -17.14 2.18
N GLN A 489 -16.51 -16.30 2.29
CA GLN A 489 -16.59 -14.88 1.96
C GLN A 489 -16.83 -14.65 0.48
N TYR A 490 -16.14 -15.40 -0.39
CA TYR A 490 -16.37 -15.36 -1.82
C TYR A 490 -17.81 -15.76 -2.17
N ALA A 491 -18.31 -16.86 -1.61
CA ALA A 491 -19.69 -17.28 -1.82
C ALA A 491 -20.70 -16.19 -1.38
N ALA A 492 -20.45 -15.53 -0.24
CA ALA A 492 -21.27 -14.41 0.22
C ALA A 492 -21.19 -13.18 -0.71
N LEU A 493 -20.02 -12.89 -1.27
CA LEU A 493 -19.78 -11.81 -2.22
C LEU A 493 -20.53 -12.08 -3.54
N VAL A 494 -20.40 -13.29 -4.10
CA VAL A 494 -21.13 -13.73 -5.30
C VAL A 494 -22.64 -13.69 -5.06
N ALA A 495 -23.11 -14.17 -3.91
CA ALA A 495 -24.53 -14.07 -3.55
C ALA A 495 -25.01 -12.61 -3.46
N SER A 496 -24.15 -11.70 -2.98
CA SER A 496 -24.46 -10.26 -2.97
C SER A 496 -24.36 -9.61 -4.34
N ALA A 497 -23.52 -10.11 -5.25
CA ALA A 497 -23.45 -9.63 -6.63
C ALA A 497 -24.75 -9.91 -7.40
N LYS A 498 -25.36 -11.07 -7.15
CA LYS A 498 -26.61 -11.52 -7.81
C LYS A 498 -27.87 -10.86 -7.24
N LYS A 499 -27.83 -10.31 -6.03
CA LYS A 499 -29.00 -9.67 -5.40
C LYS A 499 -29.17 -8.23 -5.90
N PRO A 500 -30.40 -7.78 -6.24
CA PRO A 500 -30.65 -6.40 -6.63
C PRO A 500 -30.27 -5.42 -5.49
N ASP A 501 -30.64 -5.74 -4.24
CA ASP A 501 -30.31 -4.95 -3.06
C ASP A 501 -28.88 -5.16 -2.53
N GLY A 502 -28.07 -5.94 -3.24
CA GLY A 502 -26.73 -6.34 -2.83
C GLY A 502 -25.65 -5.35 -3.25
N LEU A 503 -24.70 -5.82 -4.08
CA LEU A 503 -23.57 -4.99 -4.52
C LEU A 503 -24.00 -3.89 -5.50
N ALA A 504 -24.98 -4.14 -6.36
CA ALA A 504 -25.52 -3.13 -7.28
C ALA A 504 -26.13 -1.93 -6.52
N ALA A 505 -27.04 -2.18 -5.57
CA ALA A 505 -27.58 -1.11 -4.73
C ALA A 505 -26.49 -0.41 -3.87
N ARG A 506 -25.41 -1.10 -3.53
CA ARG A 506 -24.26 -0.47 -2.86
C ARG A 506 -23.52 0.47 -3.79
N LEU A 507 -23.26 0.06 -5.03
CA LEU A 507 -22.65 0.90 -6.07
C LEU A 507 -23.46 2.17 -6.30
N ASP A 508 -24.79 2.08 -6.42
CA ASP A 508 -25.64 3.26 -6.61
C ASP A 508 -25.62 4.23 -5.43
N ARG A 509 -25.40 3.73 -4.21
CA ARG A 509 -25.20 4.58 -3.03
C ARG A 509 -23.84 5.24 -3.01
N ASP A 510 -22.82 4.59 -3.56
CA ASP A 510 -21.46 5.11 -3.61
C ASP A 510 -21.28 6.10 -4.77
N ARG A 511 -21.92 5.87 -5.93
CA ARG A 511 -22.04 6.85 -7.03
C ARG A 511 -22.68 8.15 -6.56
N ARG A 512 -23.75 8.07 -5.76
CA ARG A 512 -24.37 9.26 -5.14
C ARG A 512 -23.50 9.96 -4.10
N GLU A 513 -22.53 9.27 -3.52
CA GLU A 513 -21.52 9.91 -2.68
C GLU A 513 -20.44 10.60 -3.52
N GLU A 514 -20.12 10.08 -4.71
CA GLU A 514 -19.20 10.72 -5.65
C GLU A 514 -19.72 12.04 -6.22
N MET A 515 -21.04 12.24 -6.22
CA MET A 515 -21.68 13.50 -6.61
C MET A 515 -21.53 14.61 -5.56
N VAL A 516 -21.33 14.26 -4.29
CA VAL A 516 -21.21 15.23 -3.18
C VAL A 516 -20.17 16.33 -3.44
N PRO A 517 -18.94 16.05 -3.92
CA PRO A 517 -17.98 17.11 -4.25
C PRO A 517 -18.34 18.00 -5.44
N LEU A 518 -19.29 17.59 -6.28
CA LEU A 518 -19.78 18.37 -7.42
C LEU A 518 -20.89 19.33 -6.98
N GLU A 519 -21.77 18.87 -6.09
CA GLU A 519 -22.91 19.65 -5.57
C GLU A 519 -22.51 20.57 -4.40
N HIS A 520 -21.48 20.21 -3.61
CA HIS A 520 -21.14 20.90 -2.38
C HIS A 520 -19.77 21.60 -2.36
N GLY A 521 -19.77 22.79 -1.75
CA GLY A 521 -18.55 23.55 -1.46
C GLY A 521 -17.56 22.82 -0.56
N THR A 522 -16.33 23.31 -0.49
CA THR A 522 -15.27 22.72 0.38
C THR A 522 -15.66 22.71 1.86
N THR A 523 -16.31 23.76 2.35
CA THR A 523 -16.75 23.91 3.75
C THR A 523 -17.88 22.95 4.11
N GLU A 524 -18.90 22.86 3.24
CA GLU A 524 -20.04 21.96 3.40
C GLU A 524 -19.59 20.50 3.43
N ARG A 525 -18.69 20.10 2.53
CA ARG A 525 -18.09 18.76 2.52
C ARG A 525 -17.42 18.40 3.83
N VAL A 526 -16.71 19.34 4.45
CA VAL A 526 -16.08 19.10 5.75
C VAL A 526 -17.14 18.85 6.81
N LEU A 527 -18.19 19.67 6.87
CA LEU A 527 -19.30 19.49 7.82
C LEU A 527 -20.02 18.14 7.65
N LEU A 528 -20.33 17.74 6.41
CA LEU A 528 -20.99 16.47 6.11
C LEU A 528 -20.14 15.28 6.56
N ARG A 529 -18.81 15.34 6.39
CA ARG A 529 -17.88 14.32 6.88
C ARG A 529 -17.85 14.28 8.41
N PHE A 530 -17.88 15.43 9.09
CA PHE A 530 -17.98 15.48 10.55
C PHE A 530 -19.29 14.86 11.05
N ALA A 531 -20.42 15.13 10.40
CA ALA A 531 -21.71 14.54 10.77
C ALA A 531 -21.68 13.01 10.66
N ASN A 532 -21.07 12.46 9.61
CA ASN A 532 -20.89 11.01 9.46
C ASN A 532 -20.18 10.42 10.68
N VAL A 533 -19.08 11.04 11.10
CA VAL A 533 -18.28 10.54 12.21
C VAL A 533 -18.97 10.69 13.57
N LEU A 534 -19.60 11.84 13.83
CA LEU A 534 -20.34 12.06 15.08
C LEU A 534 -21.50 11.08 15.23
N SER A 535 -22.09 10.66 14.11
CA SER A 535 -23.10 9.61 14.07
C SER A 535 -22.53 8.19 14.09
N LEU A 536 -21.23 8.01 14.31
CA LEU A 536 -20.53 6.71 14.26
C LEU A 536 -20.74 5.95 12.93
N GLY A 537 -20.83 6.69 11.83
CA GLY A 537 -21.07 6.14 10.49
C GLY A 537 -22.52 5.87 10.13
N LEU A 538 -23.48 6.20 11.01
CA LEU A 538 -24.92 6.05 10.73
C LEU A 538 -25.40 7.04 9.67
N TYR A 539 -24.87 8.26 9.68
CA TYR A 539 -25.10 9.27 8.66
C TYR A 539 -24.06 9.14 7.55
N LYS A 540 -24.51 9.00 6.31
CA LYS A 540 -23.68 9.10 5.12
C LYS A 540 -24.43 9.96 4.12
N HIS A 541 -23.91 11.15 3.85
CA HIS A 541 -24.54 12.08 2.92
C HIS A 541 -24.47 11.51 1.50
N ARG A 542 -25.55 11.69 0.75
CA ARG A 542 -25.73 11.17 -0.61
C ARG A 542 -26.67 12.10 -1.34
N GLU A 543 -26.35 12.37 -2.60
CA GLU A 543 -27.19 13.25 -3.40
C GLU A 543 -28.50 12.58 -3.81
N PRO A 544 -29.65 13.27 -3.67
CA PRO A 544 -30.95 12.79 -4.14
C PRO A 544 -31.09 13.07 -5.65
N ALA A 545 -30.35 12.34 -6.48
CA ALA A 545 -30.45 12.42 -7.94
C ALA A 545 -30.96 11.11 -8.56
N ARG A 546 -31.58 11.21 -9.75
CA ARG A 546 -32.02 10.02 -10.50
C ARG A 546 -30.79 9.22 -10.97
N PRO A 547 -30.85 7.88 -11.01
CA PRO A 547 -29.70 7.06 -11.40
C PRO A 547 -29.11 7.41 -12.77
N GLU A 548 -29.94 7.80 -13.74
CA GLU A 548 -29.50 8.18 -15.09
C GLU A 548 -28.72 9.50 -15.09
N ASP A 549 -29.23 10.51 -14.39
CA ASP A 549 -28.57 11.82 -14.22
C ASP A 549 -27.19 11.63 -13.55
N VAL A 550 -27.14 10.82 -12.49
CA VAL A 550 -25.88 10.48 -11.79
C VAL A 550 -24.89 9.80 -12.73
N ARG A 551 -25.35 8.88 -13.59
CA ARG A 551 -24.45 8.18 -14.53
C ARG A 551 -23.85 9.13 -15.56
N GLN A 552 -24.65 10.00 -16.17
CA GLN A 552 -24.17 10.94 -17.18
C GLN A 552 -23.16 11.94 -16.60
N THR A 553 -23.45 12.49 -15.41
CA THR A 553 -22.51 13.40 -14.76
C THR A 553 -21.22 12.69 -14.35
N LEU A 554 -21.32 11.49 -13.79
CA LEU A 554 -20.12 10.73 -13.40
C LEU A 554 -19.29 10.29 -14.60
N ASP A 555 -19.92 9.93 -15.72
CA ASP A 555 -19.21 9.58 -16.95
C ASP A 555 -18.32 10.73 -17.43
N ALA A 556 -18.90 11.93 -17.59
CA ALA A 556 -18.17 13.12 -17.99
C ALA A 556 -17.03 13.48 -17.02
N GLU A 557 -17.29 13.43 -15.72
CA GLU A 557 -16.31 13.75 -14.67
C GLU A 557 -15.16 12.74 -14.60
N ARG A 558 -15.44 11.44 -14.74
CA ARG A 558 -14.40 10.40 -14.69
C ARG A 558 -13.50 10.45 -15.92
N ARG A 559 -14.06 10.61 -17.12
CA ARG A 559 -13.28 10.82 -18.36
C ARG A 559 -12.42 12.08 -18.27
N LEU A 560 -12.97 13.17 -17.74
CA LEU A 560 -12.20 14.39 -17.50
C LEU A 560 -11.03 14.16 -16.54
N ALA A 561 -11.27 13.44 -15.44
CA ALA A 561 -10.24 13.07 -14.49
C ALA A 561 -9.15 12.19 -15.11
N PHE A 562 -9.54 11.25 -15.99
CA PHE A 562 -8.64 10.40 -16.76
C PHE A 562 -7.69 11.22 -17.64
N HIS A 563 -8.24 12.07 -18.52
CA HIS A 563 -7.42 12.90 -19.42
C HIS A 563 -6.55 13.90 -18.65
N LYS A 564 -7.06 14.48 -17.55
CA LYS A 564 -6.28 15.33 -16.68
C LYS A 564 -5.07 14.60 -16.08
N ARG A 565 -5.26 13.38 -15.55
CA ARG A 565 -4.17 12.57 -15.00
C ARG A 565 -3.13 12.25 -16.07
N PHE A 566 -3.59 11.86 -17.26
CA PHE A 566 -2.73 11.56 -18.39
C PHE A 566 -1.88 12.79 -18.77
N LEU A 567 -2.48 13.96 -18.98
CA LEU A 567 -1.73 15.18 -19.31
C LEU A 567 -0.73 15.59 -18.21
N GLN A 568 -1.07 15.38 -16.95
CA GLN A 568 -0.13 15.62 -15.84
C GLN A 568 1.04 14.64 -15.84
N GLN A 569 0.84 13.37 -16.23
CA GLN A 569 1.92 12.40 -16.41
C GLN A 569 2.81 12.77 -17.60
N VAL A 570 2.21 13.14 -18.75
CA VAL A 570 2.94 13.61 -19.94
C VAL A 570 3.81 14.82 -19.58
N ALA A 571 3.23 15.83 -18.92
CA ALA A 571 3.98 17.01 -18.48
C ALA A 571 5.12 16.67 -17.51
N LYS A 572 5.06 15.56 -16.76
CA LYS A 572 6.16 15.15 -15.86
C LYS A 572 7.29 14.42 -16.59
N SER A 573 7.02 13.87 -17.77
CA SER A 573 8.00 13.12 -18.56
C SER A 573 9.11 14.01 -19.16
N THR A 574 10.08 13.36 -19.79
CA THR A 574 11.33 13.87 -20.40
C THR A 574 11.16 15.16 -21.25
N PRO A 575 12.27 15.84 -21.63
CA PRO A 575 12.19 17.15 -22.28
C PRO A 575 11.43 17.22 -23.61
N VAL A 576 11.30 16.11 -24.36
CA VAL A 576 10.52 16.05 -25.61
C VAL A 576 9.39 15.05 -25.48
N VAL A 577 8.15 15.50 -25.64
CA VAL A 577 6.93 14.68 -25.44
C VAL A 577 6.80 13.57 -26.48
N GLU A 578 7.01 13.91 -27.75
CA GLU A 578 6.81 13.02 -28.92
C GLU A 578 7.74 11.80 -28.93
N VAL A 579 8.83 11.84 -28.16
CA VAL A 579 9.80 10.73 -28.07
C VAL A 579 9.30 9.63 -27.13
N VAL A 580 8.57 9.99 -26.07
CA VAL A 580 8.15 9.05 -25.01
C VAL A 580 6.67 8.70 -25.11
N TRP A 581 5.86 9.60 -25.66
CA TRP A 581 4.42 9.43 -25.74
C TRP A 581 3.94 9.47 -27.19
N ASN A 582 2.86 8.73 -27.44
CA ASN A 582 2.10 8.86 -28.67
C ASN A 582 1.43 10.25 -28.70
N ILE A 583 1.82 11.09 -29.66
CA ILE A 583 1.33 12.46 -29.77
C ILE A 583 -0.18 12.52 -30.01
N GLU A 584 -0.76 11.51 -30.66
CA GLU A 584 -2.20 11.49 -30.94
C GLU A 584 -3.02 11.34 -29.66
N ASP A 585 -2.54 10.55 -28.68
CA ASP A 585 -3.18 10.44 -27.37
C ASP A 585 -3.10 11.74 -26.57
N VAL A 586 -2.01 12.49 -26.74
CA VAL A 586 -1.83 13.83 -26.16
C VAL A 586 -2.81 14.82 -26.77
N ARG A 587 -2.94 14.85 -28.10
CA ARG A 587 -3.92 15.71 -28.79
C ARG A 587 -5.34 15.37 -28.40
N ARG A 588 -5.70 14.08 -28.40
CA ARG A 588 -7.01 13.58 -27.97
C ARG A 588 -7.37 14.06 -26.57
N SER A 589 -6.43 13.93 -25.63
CA SER A 589 -6.63 14.34 -24.24
C SER A 589 -6.70 15.86 -24.07
N LEU A 590 -5.87 16.63 -24.79
CA LEU A 590 -5.95 18.09 -24.79
C LEU A 590 -7.29 18.58 -25.36
N ARG A 591 -7.76 17.97 -26.46
CA ARG A 591 -9.03 18.32 -27.11
C ARG A 591 -10.21 18.05 -26.17
N TYR A 592 -10.28 16.85 -25.59
CA TYR A 592 -11.35 16.50 -24.63
C TYR A 592 -11.41 17.48 -23.46
N VAL A 593 -10.26 17.84 -22.90
CA VAL A 593 -10.15 18.77 -21.78
C VAL A 593 -10.53 20.20 -22.17
N ALA A 594 -10.19 20.65 -23.38
CA ALA A 594 -10.56 21.96 -23.89
C ALA A 594 -12.08 22.10 -24.12
N GLU A 595 -12.73 21.00 -24.54
CA GLU A 595 -14.17 20.93 -24.77
C GLU A 595 -14.98 20.80 -23.47
N SER A 596 -14.37 20.29 -22.40
CA SER A 596 -15.00 20.12 -21.09
C SER A 596 -15.06 21.45 -20.28
N ASP A 597 -16.11 21.68 -19.48
CA ASP A 597 -16.24 22.86 -18.58
C ASP A 597 -15.21 22.80 -17.44
N THR A 598 -13.96 23.20 -17.71
CA THR A 598 -12.86 23.10 -16.75
C THR A 598 -12.80 24.34 -15.84
N ARG A 599 -13.66 24.35 -14.83
CA ARG A 599 -13.61 25.37 -13.77
C ARG A 599 -12.36 25.20 -12.91
N GLY A 600 -11.35 26.04 -13.15
CA GLY A 600 -10.40 26.46 -12.12
C GLY A 600 -9.25 25.50 -11.75
N ASP A 601 -8.84 24.57 -12.61
CA ASP A 601 -7.75 23.65 -12.27
C ASP A 601 -6.33 24.16 -12.58
N ALA A 602 -5.66 24.67 -11.55
CA ALA A 602 -4.27 25.15 -11.66
C ALA A 602 -3.27 24.04 -12.03
N GLY A 603 -3.54 22.78 -11.65
CA GLY A 603 -2.65 21.66 -11.94
C GLY A 603 -2.63 21.34 -13.43
N LEU A 604 -3.81 21.28 -14.05
CA LEU A 604 -3.97 21.11 -15.48
C LEU A 604 -3.40 22.29 -16.28
N ALA A 605 -3.61 23.53 -15.84
CA ALA A 605 -3.02 24.71 -16.48
C ALA A 605 -1.48 24.62 -16.53
N ARG A 606 -0.84 24.19 -15.44
CA ARG A 606 0.62 23.97 -15.39
C ARG A 606 1.04 22.82 -16.32
N ALA A 607 0.25 21.76 -16.42
CA ALA A 607 0.54 20.64 -17.32
C ALA A 607 0.47 21.07 -18.78
N ALA A 608 -0.60 21.74 -19.21
CA ALA A 608 -0.77 22.25 -20.58
C ALA A 608 0.36 23.21 -20.97
N ALA A 609 0.70 24.16 -20.09
CA ALA A 609 1.82 25.09 -20.33
C ALA A 609 3.16 24.38 -20.48
N LYS A 610 3.38 23.30 -19.72
CA LYS A 610 4.62 22.52 -19.80
C LYS A 610 4.66 21.64 -21.06
N ILE A 611 3.54 21.04 -21.45
CA ILE A 611 3.42 20.28 -22.70
C ILE A 611 3.71 21.19 -23.90
N PHE A 612 3.13 22.40 -23.93
CA PHE A 612 3.40 23.40 -24.97
C PHE A 612 4.91 23.65 -25.16
N ALA A 613 5.65 23.76 -24.05
CA ALA A 613 7.10 24.01 -24.07
C ALA A 613 7.93 22.76 -24.45
N GLN A 614 7.38 21.55 -24.31
CA GLN A 614 8.09 20.28 -24.49
C GLN A 614 7.72 19.53 -25.79
N THR A 615 6.83 20.08 -26.61
CA THR A 615 6.43 19.48 -27.90
C THR A 615 6.83 20.40 -29.05
N GLY A 616 7.25 19.82 -30.16
CA GLY A 616 7.42 20.48 -31.46
C GLY A 616 6.13 20.46 -32.31
N ASP A 617 5.18 19.58 -31.98
CA ASP A 617 3.91 19.47 -32.69
C ASP A 617 3.03 20.74 -32.61
N THR A 618 2.74 21.34 -33.76
CA THR A 618 1.98 22.59 -33.87
C THR A 618 0.53 22.44 -33.39
N GLU A 619 -0.12 21.29 -33.63
CA GLU A 619 -1.50 21.04 -33.22
C GLU A 619 -1.61 20.89 -31.69
N ALA A 620 -0.74 20.09 -31.07
CA ALA A 620 -0.69 19.96 -29.63
C ALA A 620 -0.37 21.29 -28.92
N ARG A 621 0.49 22.13 -29.51
CA ARG A 621 0.72 23.51 -29.03
C ARG A 621 -0.54 24.36 -29.10
N ARG A 622 -1.27 24.32 -30.22
CA ARG A 622 -2.54 25.06 -30.38
C ARG A 622 -3.59 24.61 -29.37
N LEU A 623 -3.79 23.30 -29.22
CA LEU A 623 -4.73 22.72 -28.25
C LEU A 623 -4.33 23.06 -26.81
N SER A 624 -3.03 23.15 -26.51
CA SER A 624 -2.54 23.59 -25.19
C SER A 624 -2.90 25.05 -24.91
N LEU A 625 -2.79 25.94 -25.91
CA LEU A 625 -3.22 27.35 -25.77
C LEU A 625 -4.73 27.44 -25.57
N GLU A 626 -5.51 26.65 -26.31
CA GLU A 626 -6.97 26.58 -26.16
C GLU A 626 -7.37 26.10 -24.76
N CYS A 627 -6.71 25.06 -24.24
CA CYS A 627 -6.89 24.60 -22.86
C CYS A 627 -6.62 25.74 -21.85
N LEU A 628 -5.50 26.44 -21.98
CA LEU A 628 -5.14 27.56 -21.09
C LEU A 628 -6.12 28.73 -21.20
N TYR A 629 -6.72 28.93 -22.38
CA TYR A 629 -7.77 29.92 -22.56
C TYR A 629 -9.06 29.54 -21.83
N ARG A 630 -9.51 28.29 -21.98
CA ARG A 630 -10.74 27.78 -21.37
C ARG A 630 -10.67 27.67 -19.84
N ILE A 631 -9.50 27.32 -19.30
CA ILE A 631 -9.32 27.20 -17.85
C ILE A 631 -9.38 28.60 -17.21
N ASN A 632 -10.48 28.87 -16.49
CA ASN A 632 -10.69 30.12 -15.77
C ASN A 632 -9.90 30.16 -14.44
N ASN A 633 -8.58 30.36 -14.54
CA ASN A 633 -7.65 30.40 -13.41
C ASN A 633 -6.49 31.38 -13.67
N GLU A 634 -6.07 32.13 -12.64
CA GLU A 634 -4.91 33.03 -12.67
C GLU A 634 -3.64 32.32 -13.19
N ALA A 635 -3.41 31.07 -12.78
CA ALA A 635 -2.24 30.30 -13.21
C ALA A 635 -2.22 30.04 -14.73
N ALA A 636 -3.39 29.87 -15.35
CA ALA A 636 -3.51 29.66 -16.79
C ALA A 636 -3.21 30.96 -17.56
N LYS A 637 -3.70 32.09 -17.06
CA LYS A 637 -3.48 33.42 -17.67
C LYS A 637 -2.04 33.89 -17.54
N ALA A 638 -1.44 33.66 -16.37
CA ALA A 638 -0.01 33.87 -16.17
C ALA A 638 0.86 32.99 -17.09
N ALA A 639 0.39 31.78 -17.45
CA ALA A 639 1.09 30.92 -18.41
C ALA A 639 0.95 31.41 -19.86
N LEU A 640 -0.25 31.82 -20.29
CA LEU A 640 -0.47 32.44 -21.61
C LEU A 640 0.39 33.69 -21.78
N LEU A 641 0.43 34.57 -20.78
CA LEU A 641 1.24 35.78 -20.82
C LEU A 641 2.74 35.45 -20.96
N ARG A 642 3.24 34.45 -20.23
CA ARG A 642 4.62 33.97 -20.36
C ARG A 642 4.93 33.41 -21.74
N ILE A 643 4.01 32.64 -22.32
CA ILE A 643 4.15 32.10 -23.67
C ILE A 643 4.20 33.25 -24.70
N TYR A 644 3.31 34.24 -24.58
CA TYR A 644 3.30 35.41 -25.47
C TYR A 644 4.63 36.17 -25.45
N GLN A 645 5.20 36.39 -24.26
CA GLN A 645 6.45 37.12 -24.07
C GLN A 645 7.70 36.33 -24.47
N SER A 646 7.59 35.03 -24.73
CA SER A 646 8.74 34.18 -25.02
C SER A 646 9.27 34.42 -26.44
N PRO A 647 10.57 34.72 -26.64
CA PRO A 647 11.12 35.12 -27.95
C PRO A 647 11.14 33.98 -28.98
N GLY A 648 11.11 32.72 -28.55
CA GLY A 648 11.17 31.53 -29.41
C GLY A 648 9.81 30.97 -29.90
N VAL A 649 8.70 31.65 -29.65
CA VAL A 649 7.37 31.20 -30.10
C VAL A 649 7.10 31.68 -31.53
N GLU A 650 6.58 30.79 -32.36
CA GLU A 650 6.16 31.06 -33.75
C GLU A 650 5.14 32.21 -33.81
N ALA A 651 5.19 33.00 -34.89
CA ALA A 651 4.37 34.20 -35.03
C ALA A 651 2.86 33.91 -34.92
N ASP A 652 2.39 32.82 -35.55
CA ASP A 652 0.98 32.44 -35.57
C ASP A 652 0.46 32.06 -34.18
N LEU A 653 1.25 31.30 -33.41
CA LEU A 653 0.91 30.94 -32.02
C LEU A 653 0.94 32.16 -31.09
N ARG A 654 1.86 33.11 -31.32
CA ARG A 654 1.92 34.36 -30.56
C ARG A 654 0.68 35.24 -30.83
N LEU A 655 0.24 35.33 -32.09
CA LEU A 655 -1.00 36.02 -32.46
C LEU A 655 -2.23 35.40 -31.79
N LEU A 656 -2.35 34.07 -31.85
CA LEU A 656 -3.45 33.34 -31.20
C LEU A 656 -3.46 33.56 -29.67
N THR A 657 -2.28 33.55 -29.05
CA THR A 657 -2.14 33.81 -27.60
C THR A 657 -2.60 35.22 -27.24
N ALA A 658 -2.25 36.24 -28.06
CA ALA A 658 -2.74 37.60 -27.88
C ALA A 658 -4.27 37.69 -27.98
N GLU A 659 -4.88 37.02 -28.96
CA GLU A 659 -6.34 36.98 -29.10
C GLU A 659 -7.01 36.37 -27.86
N TYR A 660 -6.51 35.22 -27.38
CA TYR A 660 -7.02 34.59 -26.16
C TYR A 660 -6.86 35.47 -24.92
N LEU A 661 -5.77 36.21 -24.79
CA LEU A 661 -5.58 37.15 -23.69
C LEU A 661 -6.56 38.35 -23.76
N ARG A 662 -6.84 38.89 -24.96
CA ARG A 662 -7.88 39.93 -25.15
C ARG A 662 -9.26 39.41 -24.77
N ASN A 663 -9.62 38.23 -25.28
CA ASN A 663 -10.93 37.65 -25.03
C ASN A 663 -11.11 37.31 -23.55
N ALA A 664 -10.06 36.82 -22.87
CA ALA A 664 -10.12 36.55 -21.43
C ALA A 664 -10.37 37.81 -20.59
N LEU A 665 -9.85 38.97 -21.00
CA LEU A 665 -10.16 40.26 -20.37
C LEU A 665 -11.60 40.69 -20.63
N ARG A 666 -12.11 40.49 -21.86
CA ARG A 666 -13.49 40.84 -22.24
C ARG A 666 -14.53 39.97 -21.53
N GLU A 667 -14.21 38.70 -21.31
CA GLU A 667 -15.05 37.72 -20.63
C GLU A 667 -14.93 37.76 -19.09
N GLU A 668 -14.21 38.75 -18.54
CA GLU A 668 -14.00 38.92 -17.09
C GLU A 668 -13.47 37.66 -16.40
N GLN A 669 -12.59 36.93 -17.07
CA GLN A 669 -11.97 35.73 -16.50
C GLN A 669 -11.06 36.09 -15.31
N ARG A 670 -10.83 35.13 -14.41
CA ARG A 670 -9.99 35.29 -13.21
C ARG A 670 -8.53 35.51 -13.61
N ILE A 671 -8.10 36.76 -13.53
CA ILE A 671 -6.74 37.21 -13.86
C ILE A 671 -6.19 37.96 -12.65
N ALA A 672 -4.92 37.71 -12.31
CA ALA A 672 -4.25 38.46 -11.25
C ALA A 672 -4.16 39.95 -11.65
N PRO A 673 -4.38 40.91 -10.73
CA PRO A 673 -4.40 42.34 -11.08
C PRO A 673 -3.13 42.83 -11.80
N GLU A 674 -1.97 42.25 -11.46
CA GLU A 674 -0.69 42.55 -12.11
C GLU A 674 -0.64 42.04 -13.55
N ASP A 675 -1.09 40.79 -13.78
CA ASP A 675 -1.17 40.19 -15.10
C ASP A 675 -2.17 40.93 -15.99
N ALA A 676 -3.31 41.36 -15.45
CA ALA A 676 -4.29 42.15 -16.20
C ALA A 676 -3.70 43.45 -16.73
N ARG A 677 -2.91 44.17 -15.91
CA ARG A 677 -2.19 45.38 -16.34
C ARG A 677 -1.16 45.07 -17.43
N ALA A 678 -0.41 43.97 -17.27
CA ALA A 678 0.57 43.53 -18.26
C ALA A 678 -0.09 43.16 -19.60
N ILE A 679 -1.23 42.46 -19.57
CA ILE A 679 -1.98 42.11 -20.78
C ILE A 679 -2.49 43.37 -21.49
N ILE A 680 -3.06 44.33 -20.76
CA ILE A 680 -3.55 45.60 -21.34
C ILE A 680 -2.39 46.38 -22.00
N ALA A 681 -1.24 46.44 -21.34
CA ALA A 681 -0.06 47.15 -21.85
C ALA A 681 0.51 46.52 -23.13
N VAL A 682 0.40 45.20 -23.26
CA VAL A 682 1.04 44.43 -24.32
C VAL A 682 0.12 44.18 -25.51
N VAL A 683 -1.17 43.98 -25.26
CA VAL A 683 -2.12 43.49 -26.26
C VAL A 683 -3.14 44.57 -26.66
N GLY A 684 -3.18 45.71 -25.94
CA GLY A 684 -4.13 46.80 -26.16
C GLY A 684 -5.55 46.45 -25.67
N LYS A 685 -6.45 47.44 -25.67
CA LYS A 685 -7.88 47.23 -25.36
C LYS A 685 -8.60 46.43 -26.44
#